data_AF-A0A518DEU0-F1
#
_entry.id   AF-A0A518DEU0-F1
#
_cell.length_a   1.000
_cell.length_b   1.000
_cell.length_c   1.000
_cell.angle_alpha   90.00
_cell.angle_beta   90.00
_cell.angle_gamma   90.00
#
_symmetry.space_group_name_H-M   'P 1'
#
loop_
_entity.id
_entity.type
_entity.pdbx_description
1 polymer ?
#
loop_
_entity_poly.entity_id
_entity_poly.type
_entity_poly.pdbx_seq_one_letter_code
_entity_poly.pdbx_strand_id
1 'polypeptide(L)'
;MRAFRFGALAVLLLAGRCWAADATAPIAEGVVFEERYGVLAIEAEHFASQSKTDTRAWHRTTTEDSADAHASAGRDVDPSHAAGASGGAYLEILPDTRANHDEKLIPGENFSPTPGEHAVLTYKTYFNTPGRYYVWARAYSTGPEDNGIHFGLDGQWPATGQRWQTVAKNKWHWESKQRTEEEHTGVPFLLYLDIEQPGEHELMVSMREDGFELDKIVLTTQREEARPDGVGPDPVVRAGKAPAAYPFRKPQQSAVAAQKAFPAHWGEPPAVQTRDLQPLPGGYGQGSGTLAEWIQENLDNDRAAVTLTIEANEFPTQGAGYYLDRGQWMAINPETNKEATAETAFAFPNGLYDVTLQAVGESDGQSTYLVLVNDEPIGDFRCPLSQETFEEAPKYAVTWKNVPVNSGDVVKVSSAIASADGKEYSRARWARLVFKPANEATVAAVAAIAPKKAEAAAPAKRVNKGPRGERGDGSVSVSGEPKQWHKVTLTLDGPFANEADSAPNPHTDIRFDAVFTHESGGPSYRVPGYFAADGDAGNTSAQAGTKWRVHFAPDKVGKWNYQLEMARGPGAALDGGGKAMPRFDGKKGQIEIAASDKSGRDFRGQGRLNYVGGPYLKFAGSGKPFVKAGADAPETLLAYTDFDDTTAHKGSVPLKTWKAHEQDYRTGDPSWKDGKGKGLIGALNYLASKGLNAFSFLPYNAGGDGDNVWPFASREDKLHYDCSKLDQWGVVFDHGTAQGLFLHFKLQENEMDDDRRGHDADSSGAGVAESLDGGKLGPERKLYCRQMIARFGHNLALNWNIGEENTQSTQEIKDMASYLDKTDPYKHPVVIHTFPNQQDKVYKPLLGDASKLAGASLQNSWNDVHHLTKKWVDASREAGKPWVVANDEQGPASDGVPSDPGYEGKDGVVRQGKSSYNLDDIRKHTLWGNLMAGGAGVEYYFGYKQPQNDLVCEDYRSRDKSWDYCRIALEFFGRDDIPLTEMTCLDELVGNPKHDNSRYCFAKPGELYLVYLPKSEQAKLDLSGQSGEFSVRWFNPRTGGELVQGAVDSVKGGGEVSLGQPPKQSSEDWLAVVRKK
;
A
#
# COMPACT_ATOMS: atom_id res chain seq x y z
N MET A 1 -47.36 -15.37 76.52
CA MET A 1 -48.22 -16.52 76.18
C MET A 1 -48.17 -16.72 74.66
N ARG A 2 -47.74 -17.93 74.25
CA ARG A 2 -47.99 -18.73 73.01
C ARG A 2 -48.45 -18.02 71.71
N ALA A 3 -48.11 -18.44 70.49
CA ALA A 3 -47.15 -19.37 69.88
C ALA A 3 -47.39 -19.36 68.34
N PHE A 4 -46.31 -19.45 67.55
CA PHE A 4 -46.12 -20.17 66.27
C PHE A 4 -46.94 -19.93 64.97
N ARG A 5 -46.17 -19.59 63.89
CA ARG A 5 -46.10 -20.05 62.47
C ARG A 5 -47.40 -20.47 61.72
N PHE A 6 -47.65 -20.14 60.45
CA PHE A 6 -46.91 -20.45 59.20
C PHE A 6 -47.42 -19.58 58.01
N GLY A 7 -46.64 -19.42 56.94
CA GLY A 7 -46.81 -18.38 55.89
C GLY A 7 -47.77 -18.62 54.72
N ALA A 8 -47.90 -17.61 53.85
CA ALA A 8 -48.41 -17.69 52.48
C ALA A 8 -47.94 -16.49 51.63
N LEU A 9 -47.64 -16.81 50.37
CA LEU A 9 -47.24 -16.02 49.21
C LEU A 9 -48.00 -14.69 49.01
N ALA A 10 -47.28 -13.62 48.66
CA ALA A 10 -47.83 -12.42 48.05
C ALA A 10 -47.58 -12.44 46.53
N VAL A 11 -48.66 -12.40 45.75
CA VAL A 11 -48.65 -12.16 44.30
C VAL A 11 -48.68 -10.64 44.10
N LEU A 12 -47.64 -10.07 43.49
CA LEU A 12 -47.66 -8.70 42.96
C LEU A 12 -47.88 -8.76 41.45
N LEU A 13 -49.01 -8.23 40.99
CA LEU A 13 -49.27 -7.89 39.60
C LEU A 13 -48.45 -6.64 39.22
N LEU A 14 -47.50 -6.79 38.31
CA LEU A 14 -46.83 -5.68 37.62
C LEU A 14 -47.47 -5.50 36.24
N ALA A 15 -48.25 -4.43 36.07
CA ALA A 15 -48.67 -3.94 34.77
C ALA A 15 -47.52 -3.12 34.17
N GLY A 16 -46.79 -3.70 33.22
CA GLY A 16 -45.89 -2.98 32.33
C GLY A 16 -46.60 -2.69 31.01
N ARG A 17 -47.12 -1.47 30.82
CA ARG A 17 -47.43 -0.94 29.49
C ARG A 17 -46.17 -0.21 29.01
N CYS A 18 -45.41 -0.82 28.11
CA CYS A 18 -44.45 -0.06 27.29
C CYS A 18 -45.26 0.83 26.34
N TRP A 19 -44.96 2.13 26.34
CA TRP A 19 -45.44 3.05 25.32
C TRP A 19 -44.59 2.80 24.07
N ALA A 20 -45.20 2.37 22.96
CA ALA A 20 -44.54 2.46 21.66
C ALA A 20 -44.37 3.95 21.34
N ALA A 21 -43.15 4.38 21.00
CA ALA A 21 -42.91 5.76 20.55
C ALA A 21 -43.67 5.99 19.24
N ASP A 22 -44.25 7.16 19.05
CA ASP A 22 -44.95 7.52 17.82
C ASP A 22 -43.95 7.54 16.65
N ALA A 23 -44.16 6.64 15.67
CA ALA A 23 -43.28 6.45 14.52
C ALA A 23 -43.26 7.69 13.58
N THR A 24 -44.23 8.59 13.71
CA THR A 24 -44.32 9.82 12.91
C THR A 24 -43.76 11.06 13.62
N ALA A 25 -43.43 10.94 14.91
CA ALA A 25 -42.93 12.05 15.70
C ALA A 25 -41.46 12.39 15.38
N PRO A 26 -41.12 13.69 15.30
CA PRO A 26 -39.74 14.14 15.11
C PRO A 26 -38.87 13.76 16.30
N ILE A 27 -37.60 13.44 16.03
CA ILE A 27 -36.61 13.10 17.07
C ILE A 27 -35.42 14.07 17.10
N ALA A 28 -35.39 15.04 16.19
CA ALA A 28 -34.26 15.95 16.03
C ALA A 28 -34.65 17.44 15.98
N GLU A 29 -35.74 17.84 16.66
CA GLU A 29 -36.29 19.22 16.64
C GLU A 29 -35.25 20.33 16.94
N GLY A 30 -34.25 20.03 17.77
CA GLY A 30 -33.18 20.94 18.18
C GLY A 30 -31.82 20.70 17.53
N VAL A 31 -31.72 19.79 16.56
CA VAL A 31 -30.45 19.42 15.90
C VAL A 31 -30.27 20.25 14.65
N VAL A 32 -29.07 20.83 14.49
CA VAL A 32 -28.65 21.53 13.26
C VAL A 32 -27.46 20.79 12.67
N PHE A 33 -27.61 20.22 11.48
CA PHE A 33 -26.55 19.50 10.78
C PHE A 33 -25.60 20.45 10.08
N GLU A 34 -24.29 20.23 10.21
CA GLU A 34 -23.25 21.11 9.68
C GLU A 34 -22.66 20.58 8.38
N GLU A 35 -22.59 21.45 7.37
CA GLU A 35 -21.76 21.22 6.20
C GLU A 35 -20.28 21.48 6.55
N ARG A 36 -19.39 20.56 6.20
CA ARG A 36 -17.94 20.78 6.29
C ARG A 36 -17.24 20.35 5.01
N TYR A 37 -16.29 21.17 4.57
CA TYR A 37 -15.43 20.86 3.41
C TYR A 37 -16.21 20.58 2.12
N GLY A 38 -17.37 21.21 1.96
CA GLY A 38 -18.25 21.02 0.82
C GLY A 38 -19.19 19.83 0.93
N VAL A 39 -19.31 19.16 2.09
CA VAL A 39 -20.17 17.98 2.31
C VAL A 39 -21.08 18.16 3.53
N LEU A 40 -22.37 17.88 3.37
CA LEU A 40 -23.39 17.79 4.42
C LEU A 40 -24.00 16.39 4.41
N ALA A 41 -24.10 15.73 5.57
CA ALA A 41 -24.70 14.40 5.70
C ALA A 41 -25.76 14.38 6.80
N ILE A 42 -26.87 13.67 6.57
CA ILE A 42 -28.05 13.63 7.44
C ILE A 42 -28.66 12.22 7.43
N GLU A 43 -28.86 11.61 8.59
CA GLU A 43 -29.72 10.41 8.72
C GLU A 43 -31.18 10.81 8.53
N ALA A 44 -31.92 10.09 7.70
CA ALA A 44 -33.27 10.49 7.31
C ALA A 44 -34.24 10.53 8.51
N GLU A 45 -34.11 9.59 9.44
CA GLU A 45 -34.94 9.53 10.63
C GLU A 45 -34.70 10.70 11.60
N HIS A 46 -33.62 11.48 11.43
CA HIS A 46 -33.31 12.66 12.23
C HIS A 46 -33.98 13.94 11.70
N PHE A 47 -35.26 13.87 11.34
CA PHE A 47 -36.02 15.05 10.93
C PHE A 47 -36.44 15.92 12.13
N ALA A 48 -36.47 17.23 11.90
CA ALA A 48 -36.84 18.23 12.91
C ALA A 48 -38.36 18.45 12.98
N SER A 49 -39.06 18.29 11.86
CA SER A 49 -40.53 18.32 11.81
C SER A 49 -41.06 17.62 10.58
N GLN A 50 -42.32 17.21 10.63
CA GLN A 50 -43.06 16.71 9.49
C GLN A 50 -44.42 17.45 9.37
N SER A 51 -44.88 17.70 8.14
CA SER A 51 -46.18 18.33 7.87
C SER A 51 -46.87 17.69 6.64
N LYS A 52 -48.11 18.11 6.35
CA LYS A 52 -48.92 17.61 5.22
C LYS A 52 -49.18 16.09 5.29
N THR A 53 -49.54 15.62 6.48
CA THR A 53 -49.67 14.19 6.81
C THR A 53 -51.08 13.63 6.73
N ASP A 54 -52.05 14.42 6.24
CA ASP A 54 -53.48 14.03 6.26
C ASP A 54 -53.78 12.79 5.41
N THR A 55 -52.97 12.54 4.39
CA THR A 55 -53.17 11.43 3.42
C THR A 55 -52.03 10.42 3.44
N ARG A 56 -50.79 10.88 3.61
CA ARG A 56 -49.57 10.07 3.72
C ARG A 56 -48.64 10.72 4.70
N ALA A 57 -47.91 9.92 5.47
CA ALA A 57 -46.87 10.39 6.37
C ALA A 57 -45.62 9.53 6.22
N TRP A 58 -44.47 10.08 6.58
CA TRP A 58 -43.25 9.33 6.82
C TRP A 58 -43.33 8.66 8.19
N HIS A 59 -43.14 7.36 8.19
CA HIS A 59 -43.08 6.50 9.36
C HIS A 59 -41.65 6.01 9.55
N ARG A 60 -41.13 6.17 10.76
CA ARG A 60 -39.82 5.65 11.14
C ARG A 60 -39.91 4.15 11.43
N THR A 61 -39.08 3.38 10.75
CA THR A 61 -38.87 1.95 10.99
C THR A 61 -37.49 1.74 11.57
N THR A 62 -37.38 0.98 12.65
CA THR A 62 -36.15 0.75 13.40
C THR A 62 -35.85 -0.74 13.54
N THR A 63 -34.60 -1.09 13.80
CA THR A 63 -34.18 -2.47 14.12
C THR A 63 -34.83 -3.03 15.38
N GLU A 64 -35.44 -2.19 16.22
CA GLU A 64 -36.09 -2.62 17.45
C GLU A 64 -37.59 -2.91 17.28
N ASP A 65 -38.17 -2.45 16.17
CA ASP A 65 -39.58 -2.60 15.88
C ASP A 65 -39.97 -4.06 15.63
N SER A 66 -41.16 -4.45 16.11
CA SER A 66 -41.78 -5.72 15.77
C SER A 66 -42.30 -5.70 14.33
N ALA A 67 -42.47 -6.87 13.70
CA ALA A 67 -43.02 -6.99 12.35
C ALA A 67 -44.39 -6.27 12.13
N ASP A 68 -45.14 -6.00 13.21
CA ASP A 68 -46.43 -5.31 13.19
C ASP A 68 -46.35 -3.80 13.55
N ALA A 69 -45.16 -3.20 13.64
CA ALA A 69 -45.00 -1.82 14.16
C ALA A 69 -45.74 -0.76 13.33
N HIS A 70 -45.99 -1.04 12.05
CA HIS A 70 -46.75 -0.17 11.13
C HIS A 70 -48.21 -0.61 10.92
N ALA A 71 -48.73 -1.57 11.69
CA ALA A 71 -50.10 -2.05 11.52
C ALA A 71 -51.16 -0.93 11.66
N SER A 72 -50.82 0.19 12.33
CA SER A 72 -51.66 1.39 12.42
C SER A 72 -51.44 2.41 11.28
N ALA A 73 -50.35 2.29 10.51
CA ALA A 73 -50.02 3.17 9.37
C ALA A 73 -50.79 2.78 8.08
N GLY A 74 -51.42 1.60 8.06
CA GLY A 74 -52.24 1.11 6.96
C GLY A 74 -51.53 0.00 6.19
N ARG A 75 -51.82 -0.11 4.87
CA ARG A 75 -51.19 -1.12 4.03
C ARG A 75 -49.70 -0.81 3.88
N ASP A 76 -48.89 -1.84 4.07
CA ASP A 76 -47.47 -1.90 3.79
C ASP A 76 -47.23 -3.33 3.26
N VAL A 77 -46.59 -3.45 2.10
CA VAL A 77 -46.31 -4.76 1.47
C VAL A 77 -44.86 -5.19 1.65
N ASP A 78 -44.04 -4.33 2.24
CA ASP A 78 -42.61 -4.49 2.32
C ASP A 78 -42.20 -5.05 3.68
N PRO A 79 -41.16 -5.90 3.71
CA PRO A 79 -40.57 -6.31 4.97
C PRO A 79 -39.66 -5.20 5.51
N SER A 80 -39.46 -5.17 6.82
CA SER A 80 -38.56 -4.17 7.41
C SER A 80 -37.12 -4.28 6.87
N HIS A 81 -36.60 -3.17 6.37
CA HIS A 81 -35.22 -3.05 5.86
C HIS A 81 -34.25 -2.36 6.83
N ALA A 82 -34.66 -2.12 8.08
CA ALA A 82 -33.91 -1.33 9.07
C ALA A 82 -32.55 -1.93 9.45
N ALA A 83 -32.40 -3.25 9.33
CA ALA A 83 -31.13 -3.95 9.56
C ALA A 83 -30.01 -3.57 8.58
N GLY A 84 -30.34 -3.05 7.39
CA GLY A 84 -29.38 -2.60 6.38
C GLY A 84 -29.19 -1.07 6.32
N ALA A 85 -29.94 -0.33 7.14
CA ALA A 85 -29.95 1.12 7.21
C ALA A 85 -28.76 1.64 8.04
N SER A 86 -28.25 2.84 7.71
CA SER A 86 -27.05 3.47 8.29
C SER A 86 -27.14 3.62 9.81
N GLY A 87 -28.28 4.15 10.30
CA GLY A 87 -28.57 4.35 11.72
C GLY A 87 -29.29 3.18 12.39
N GLY A 88 -29.49 2.06 11.69
CA GLY A 88 -30.38 0.99 12.15
C GLY A 88 -31.87 1.40 12.11
N ALA A 89 -32.20 2.44 11.36
CA ALA A 89 -33.54 2.94 11.10
C ALA A 89 -33.61 3.64 9.73
N TYR A 90 -34.81 3.71 9.16
CA TYR A 90 -35.11 4.44 7.92
C TYR A 90 -36.52 5.05 8.02
N LEU A 91 -36.90 5.88 7.05
CA LEU A 91 -38.24 6.42 6.90
C LEU A 91 -38.95 5.85 5.69
N GLU A 92 -40.25 5.59 5.81
CA GLU A 92 -41.11 5.07 4.74
C GLU A 92 -42.42 5.86 4.63
N ILE A 93 -42.89 6.11 3.41
CA ILE A 93 -44.12 6.86 3.17
C ILE A 93 -45.32 5.92 3.17
N LEU A 94 -46.14 5.94 4.23
CA LEU A 94 -47.26 5.01 4.40
C LEU A 94 -48.64 5.70 4.44
N PRO A 95 -49.73 4.98 4.12
CA PRO A 95 -49.76 3.60 3.60
C PRO A 95 -49.24 3.44 2.17
N ASP A 96 -48.55 2.35 1.86
CA ASP A 96 -48.21 1.95 0.48
C ASP A 96 -49.43 1.31 -0.20
N THR A 97 -50.08 2.09 -1.04
CA THR A 97 -51.26 1.64 -1.79
C THR A 97 -50.97 1.36 -3.26
N ARG A 98 -49.72 1.58 -3.69
CA ARG A 98 -49.29 1.41 -5.07
C ARG A 98 -47.84 0.91 -5.10
N ALA A 99 -47.68 -0.35 -4.75
CA ALA A 99 -46.41 -1.03 -4.81
C ALA A 99 -46.01 -1.36 -6.26
N ASN A 100 -46.98 -1.58 -7.16
CA ASN A 100 -46.70 -2.01 -8.53
C ASN A 100 -47.64 -1.44 -9.62
N HIS A 101 -47.29 -1.70 -10.90
CA HIS A 101 -47.97 -1.15 -12.08
C HIS A 101 -49.42 -1.62 -12.25
N ASP A 102 -49.81 -2.76 -11.67
CA ASP A 102 -51.17 -3.27 -11.76
C ASP A 102 -52.13 -2.51 -10.81
N GLU A 103 -51.57 -1.68 -9.92
CA GLU A 103 -52.30 -0.90 -8.93
C GLU A 103 -52.56 0.52 -9.42
N LYS A 104 -53.75 1.01 -9.09
CA LYS A 104 -54.27 2.26 -9.65
C LYS A 104 -53.46 3.44 -9.11
N LEU A 105 -52.90 4.23 -10.04
CA LEU A 105 -52.36 5.55 -9.74
C LEU A 105 -53.50 6.53 -9.44
N ILE A 106 -53.46 7.14 -8.27
CA ILE A 106 -54.40 8.14 -7.76
C ILE A 106 -53.62 9.42 -7.45
N PRO A 107 -53.61 10.40 -8.37
CA PRO A 107 -52.90 11.67 -8.15
C PRO A 107 -53.43 12.42 -6.92
N GLY A 108 -52.52 12.94 -6.10
CA GLY A 108 -52.83 13.62 -4.84
C GLY A 108 -53.14 12.68 -3.67
N GLU A 109 -52.96 11.37 -3.85
CA GLU A 109 -53.11 10.39 -2.78
C GLU A 109 -51.90 9.47 -2.67
N ASN A 110 -51.63 8.65 -3.69
CA ASN A 110 -50.49 7.73 -3.75
C ASN A 110 -49.37 8.20 -4.70
N PHE A 111 -49.63 9.28 -5.43
CA PHE A 111 -48.66 9.91 -6.31
C PHE A 111 -48.85 11.44 -6.30
N SER A 112 -47.77 12.19 -6.09
CA SER A 112 -47.76 13.65 -6.19
C SER A 112 -46.69 14.15 -7.17
N PRO A 113 -47.08 14.65 -8.36
CA PRO A 113 -46.14 15.29 -9.27
C PRO A 113 -45.71 16.69 -8.78
N THR A 114 -46.46 17.27 -7.83
CA THR A 114 -46.21 18.60 -7.27
C THR A 114 -45.45 18.45 -5.94
N PRO A 115 -44.24 19.04 -5.80
CA PRO A 115 -43.47 18.96 -4.56
C PRO A 115 -44.16 19.75 -3.43
N GLY A 116 -43.97 19.32 -2.19
CA GLY A 116 -44.42 20.04 -0.99
C GLY A 116 -45.90 19.88 -0.60
N GLU A 117 -46.70 19.14 -1.36
CA GLU A 117 -48.13 18.97 -1.07
C GLU A 117 -48.44 17.82 -0.09
N HIS A 118 -47.56 16.82 0.02
CA HIS A 118 -47.75 15.61 0.82
C HIS A 118 -46.47 15.19 1.55
N ALA A 119 -46.61 14.70 2.78
CA ALA A 119 -45.56 14.13 3.63
C ALA A 119 -44.22 14.90 3.54
N VAL A 120 -44.20 16.12 4.08
CA VAL A 120 -43.03 17.01 4.01
C VAL A 120 -42.21 16.89 5.28
N LEU A 121 -40.96 16.44 5.16
CA LEU A 121 -39.94 16.47 6.20
C LEU A 121 -39.14 17.78 6.13
N THR A 122 -38.72 18.27 7.31
CA THR A 122 -37.82 19.41 7.43
C THR A 122 -36.62 19.05 8.30
N TYR A 123 -35.41 19.40 7.83
CA TYR A 123 -34.15 19.27 8.55
C TYR A 123 -33.51 20.64 8.70
N LYS A 124 -33.02 20.96 9.90
CA LYS A 124 -32.24 22.19 10.12
C LYS A 124 -30.79 21.92 9.77
N THR A 125 -30.22 22.78 8.93
CA THR A 125 -28.87 22.62 8.40
C THR A 125 -28.10 23.93 8.52
N TYR A 126 -26.78 23.86 8.57
CA TYR A 126 -25.91 25.01 8.52
C TYR A 126 -24.88 24.82 7.40
N PHE A 127 -24.93 25.68 6.40
CA PHE A 127 -23.95 25.71 5.32
C PHE A 127 -22.85 26.71 5.63
N ASN A 128 -21.61 26.24 5.70
CA ASN A 128 -20.44 27.10 5.86
C ASN A 128 -19.99 27.68 4.51
N THR A 129 -20.28 26.99 3.41
CA THR A 129 -19.82 27.33 2.06
C THR A 129 -21.01 27.54 1.11
N PRO A 130 -21.19 28.73 0.51
CA PRO A 130 -22.13 28.93 -0.59
C PRO A 130 -21.68 28.16 -1.83
N GLY A 131 -22.64 27.67 -2.62
CA GLY A 131 -22.33 26.95 -3.86
C GLY A 131 -23.43 26.00 -4.28
N ARG A 132 -23.18 25.27 -5.37
CA ARG A 132 -24.06 24.21 -5.86
C ARG A 132 -23.80 22.92 -5.11
N TYR A 133 -24.84 22.34 -4.53
CA TYR A 133 -24.77 21.06 -3.84
C TYR A 133 -25.59 20.01 -4.58
N TYR A 134 -24.91 18.97 -5.06
CA TYR A 134 -25.53 17.78 -5.65
C TYR A 134 -26.13 16.93 -4.55
N VAL A 135 -27.39 16.52 -4.73
CA VAL A 135 -28.17 15.83 -3.71
C VAL A 135 -28.13 14.32 -3.98
N TRP A 136 -27.61 13.57 -3.02
CA TRP A 136 -27.59 12.12 -2.97
C TRP A 136 -28.56 11.61 -1.91
N ALA A 137 -29.32 10.58 -2.24
CA ALA A 137 -30.16 9.87 -1.28
C ALA A 137 -29.84 8.38 -1.29
N ARG A 138 -29.76 7.78 -0.10
CA ARG A 138 -29.68 6.34 0.12
C ARG A 138 -31.10 5.83 0.28
N ALA A 139 -31.58 5.12 -0.73
CA ALA A 139 -32.95 4.63 -0.79
C ALA A 139 -33.01 3.11 -0.89
N TYR A 140 -34.14 2.56 -0.48
CA TYR A 140 -34.56 1.20 -0.78
C TYR A 140 -35.88 1.27 -1.55
N SER A 141 -36.11 0.29 -2.41
CA SER A 141 -37.33 0.20 -3.17
C SER A 141 -37.54 -1.27 -3.50
N THR A 142 -38.73 -1.77 -3.20
CA THR A 142 -39.10 -3.19 -3.35
C THR A 142 -39.94 -3.36 -4.61
N GLY A 143 -40.91 -2.49 -4.80
CA GLY A 143 -41.82 -2.45 -5.93
C GLY A 143 -41.31 -1.62 -7.10
N PRO A 144 -41.99 -1.53 -8.25
CA PRO A 144 -41.60 -0.61 -9.32
C PRO A 144 -42.13 0.83 -9.17
N GLU A 145 -42.96 1.14 -8.17
CA GLU A 145 -43.72 2.40 -8.08
C GLU A 145 -43.45 3.25 -6.83
N ASP A 146 -42.57 2.78 -5.95
CA ASP A 146 -42.13 3.32 -4.66
C ASP A 146 -40.74 4.01 -4.78
N ASN A 147 -40.53 4.79 -5.85
CA ASN A 147 -39.16 5.05 -6.32
C ASN A 147 -38.78 6.52 -6.57
N GLY A 148 -39.55 7.49 -6.09
CA GLY A 148 -39.19 8.89 -6.17
C GLY A 148 -39.68 9.79 -5.04
N ILE A 149 -38.98 10.93 -4.90
CA ILE A 149 -39.23 12.02 -3.94
C ILE A 149 -38.86 13.38 -4.55
N HIS A 150 -39.12 14.47 -3.82
CA HIS A 150 -38.65 15.82 -4.15
C HIS A 150 -37.84 16.43 -2.99
N PHE A 151 -36.88 17.29 -3.30
CA PHE A 151 -36.07 18.08 -2.38
C PHE A 151 -36.34 19.58 -2.53
N GLY A 152 -36.34 20.29 -1.41
CA GLY A 152 -36.57 21.73 -1.33
C GLY A 152 -35.64 22.39 -0.32
N LEU A 153 -35.58 23.72 -0.36
CA LEU A 153 -34.75 24.55 0.52
C LEU A 153 -35.52 25.81 0.92
N ASP A 154 -35.58 26.12 2.21
CA ASP A 154 -36.14 27.37 2.77
C ASP A 154 -37.57 27.69 2.29
N GLY A 155 -38.45 26.69 2.32
CA GLY A 155 -39.84 26.83 1.84
C GLY A 155 -39.99 26.87 0.31
N GLN A 156 -38.89 26.79 -0.46
CA GLN A 156 -38.89 26.74 -1.92
C GLN A 156 -38.62 25.33 -2.45
N TRP A 157 -39.19 25.02 -3.62
CA TRP A 157 -39.01 23.75 -4.32
C TRP A 157 -38.42 24.00 -5.70
N PRO A 158 -37.11 24.26 -5.81
CA PRO A 158 -36.49 24.57 -7.10
C PRO A 158 -36.65 23.39 -8.07
N ALA A 159 -36.78 23.68 -9.37
CA ALA A 159 -36.94 22.64 -10.38
C ALA A 159 -35.82 21.58 -10.30
N THR A 160 -34.61 21.98 -9.91
CA THR A 160 -33.41 21.13 -9.77
C THR A 160 -33.42 20.26 -8.51
N GLY A 161 -34.37 20.45 -7.58
CA GLY A 161 -34.59 19.56 -6.45
C GLY A 161 -35.74 18.56 -6.66
N GLN A 162 -36.51 18.67 -7.75
CA GLN A 162 -37.72 17.88 -7.95
C GLN A 162 -37.45 16.56 -8.67
N ARG A 163 -38.34 15.57 -8.49
CA ARG A 163 -38.38 14.31 -9.24
C ARG A 163 -37.09 13.50 -9.13
N TRP A 164 -36.54 13.38 -7.92
CA TRP A 164 -35.52 12.38 -7.65
C TRP A 164 -36.09 10.99 -7.94
N GLN A 165 -35.33 10.12 -8.59
CA GLN A 165 -35.81 8.82 -9.04
C GLN A 165 -34.73 7.76 -8.94
N THR A 166 -35.13 6.56 -8.49
CA THR A 166 -34.31 5.34 -8.59
C THR A 166 -34.98 4.23 -9.41
N VAL A 167 -34.14 3.35 -9.96
CA VAL A 167 -34.53 2.07 -10.57
C VAL A 167 -33.88 0.88 -9.86
N ALA A 168 -33.04 1.11 -8.85
CA ALA A 168 -32.41 0.04 -8.10
C ALA A 168 -33.41 -0.52 -7.07
N LYS A 169 -33.47 -1.86 -7.02
CA LYS A 169 -34.46 -2.61 -6.21
C LYS A 169 -33.78 -3.56 -5.24
N ASN A 170 -34.47 -3.87 -4.14
CA ASN A 170 -34.11 -4.90 -3.16
C ASN A 170 -32.71 -4.74 -2.53
N LYS A 171 -32.22 -3.49 -2.43
CA LYS A 171 -30.99 -3.13 -1.72
C LYS A 171 -30.95 -1.65 -1.41
N TRP A 172 -30.33 -1.30 -0.29
CA TRP A 172 -29.93 0.09 -0.01
C TRP A 172 -28.90 0.55 -1.03
N HIS A 173 -29.13 1.69 -1.66
CA HIS A 173 -28.24 2.23 -2.69
C HIS A 173 -28.27 3.75 -2.74
N TRP A 174 -27.15 4.36 -3.13
CA TRP A 174 -27.01 5.79 -3.33
C TRP A 174 -27.28 6.17 -4.79
N GLU A 175 -28.17 7.13 -5.01
CA GLU A 175 -28.44 7.72 -6.33
C GLU A 175 -28.56 9.25 -6.24
N SER A 176 -28.17 9.93 -7.32
CA SER A 176 -28.33 11.37 -7.52
C SER A 176 -28.81 11.60 -8.96
N LYS A 177 -30.10 11.38 -9.19
CA LYS A 177 -30.71 11.40 -10.53
C LYS A 177 -32.04 12.16 -10.49
N GLN A 178 -32.28 12.96 -11.52
CA GLN A 178 -33.56 13.64 -11.72
C GLN A 178 -34.28 13.09 -12.94
N ARG A 179 -35.54 12.68 -12.78
CA ARG A 179 -36.40 12.27 -13.89
C ARG A 179 -36.77 13.44 -14.78
N THR A 180 -36.59 13.28 -16.09
CA THR A 180 -37.08 14.22 -17.11
C THR A 180 -38.16 13.57 -17.98
N GLU A 181 -38.72 14.33 -18.93
CA GLU A 181 -39.65 13.78 -19.92
C GLU A 181 -38.95 12.83 -20.88
N GLU A 182 -37.67 13.07 -21.18
CA GLU A 182 -36.85 12.28 -22.09
C GLU A 182 -36.22 11.05 -21.41
N GLU A 183 -35.86 11.16 -20.13
CA GLU A 183 -35.18 10.10 -19.38
C GLU A 183 -35.95 9.76 -18.11
N HIS A 184 -36.76 8.70 -18.23
CA HIS A 184 -37.66 8.22 -17.18
C HIS A 184 -36.92 7.51 -16.03
N THR A 185 -35.69 7.04 -16.24
CA THR A 185 -34.85 6.42 -15.20
C THR A 185 -34.00 7.43 -14.42
N GLY A 186 -34.05 8.70 -14.83
CA GLY A 186 -33.37 9.82 -14.20
C GLY A 186 -31.99 10.11 -14.77
N VAL A 187 -31.71 11.38 -15.03
CA VAL A 187 -30.41 11.87 -15.49
C VAL A 187 -29.51 12.14 -14.28
N PRO A 188 -28.31 11.53 -14.20
CA PRO A 188 -27.37 11.76 -13.12
C PRO A 188 -26.99 13.24 -12.97
N PHE A 189 -26.84 13.69 -11.73
CA PHE A 189 -26.36 15.03 -11.35
C PHE A 189 -27.22 16.21 -11.81
N LEU A 190 -28.41 15.97 -12.35
CA LEU A 190 -29.40 17.04 -12.55
C LEU A 190 -30.17 17.40 -11.26
N LEU A 191 -30.02 16.59 -10.21
CA LEU A 191 -30.55 16.90 -8.89
C LEU A 191 -29.55 17.69 -8.03
N TYR A 192 -29.80 18.98 -7.82
CA TYR A 192 -28.97 19.87 -7.00
C TYR A 192 -29.75 21.03 -6.40
N LEU A 193 -29.21 21.58 -5.30
CA LEU A 193 -29.68 22.81 -4.65
C LEU A 193 -28.55 23.84 -4.66
N ASP A 194 -28.85 25.07 -5.03
CA ASP A 194 -27.90 26.18 -4.97
C ASP A 194 -28.06 26.90 -3.63
N ILE A 195 -26.98 26.94 -2.84
CA ILE A 195 -26.91 27.63 -1.54
C ILE A 195 -26.27 28.99 -1.77
N GLU A 196 -27.06 30.05 -1.73
CA GLU A 196 -26.60 31.40 -2.09
C GLU A 196 -25.84 32.10 -0.96
N GLN A 197 -26.19 31.83 0.29
CA GLN A 197 -25.59 32.46 1.47
C GLN A 197 -25.17 31.41 2.49
N PRO A 198 -24.07 31.62 3.22
CA PRO A 198 -23.74 30.75 4.34
C PRO A 198 -24.66 31.05 5.51
N GLY A 199 -25.04 30.04 6.28
CA GLY A 199 -25.96 30.21 7.40
C GLY A 199 -26.84 29.00 7.65
N GLU A 200 -27.84 29.19 8.50
CA GLU A 200 -28.87 28.18 8.74
C GLU A 200 -29.88 28.14 7.59
N HIS A 201 -30.20 26.92 7.14
CA HIS A 201 -31.18 26.64 6.10
C HIS A 201 -32.09 25.48 6.51
N GLU A 202 -33.30 25.45 5.97
CA GLU A 202 -34.24 24.34 6.10
C GLU A 202 -34.20 23.48 4.83
N LEU A 203 -33.54 22.32 4.92
CA LEU A 203 -33.63 21.30 3.88
C LEU A 203 -34.97 20.56 4.02
N MET A 204 -35.72 20.44 2.93
CA MET A 204 -37.04 19.79 2.94
C MET A 204 -37.07 18.61 1.98
N VAL A 205 -37.85 17.57 2.32
CA VAL A 205 -38.09 16.39 1.47
C VAL A 205 -39.59 16.12 1.43
N SER A 206 -40.19 15.95 0.25
CA SER A 206 -41.62 15.66 0.10
C SER A 206 -41.88 14.45 -0.77
N MET A 207 -43.02 13.80 -0.53
CA MET A 207 -43.49 12.65 -1.30
C MET A 207 -43.63 12.97 -2.79
N ARG A 208 -43.16 12.04 -3.64
CA ARG A 208 -43.63 11.91 -5.02
C ARG A 208 -44.45 10.62 -5.19
N GLU A 209 -44.05 9.53 -4.55
CA GLU A 209 -44.73 8.23 -4.56
C GLU A 209 -44.85 7.70 -3.12
N ASP A 210 -45.95 7.03 -2.76
CA ASP A 210 -46.04 6.29 -1.50
C ASP A 210 -45.19 5.00 -1.54
N GLY A 211 -44.93 4.39 -0.38
CA GLY A 211 -44.01 3.25 -0.23
C GLY A 211 -42.52 3.60 -0.30
N PHE A 212 -42.14 4.84 -0.64
CA PHE A 212 -40.72 5.18 -0.78
C PHE A 212 -39.93 5.08 0.54
N GLU A 213 -38.81 4.36 0.52
CA GLU A 213 -37.92 4.20 1.68
C GLU A 213 -36.65 5.05 1.58
N LEU A 214 -36.38 5.85 2.61
CA LEU A 214 -35.23 6.77 2.71
C LEU A 214 -34.42 6.52 3.98
N ASP A 215 -33.13 6.25 3.83
CA ASP A 215 -32.20 6.01 4.95
C ASP A 215 -31.31 7.22 5.23
N LYS A 216 -30.70 7.81 4.19
CA LYS A 216 -29.70 8.88 4.42
C LYS A 216 -29.62 9.86 3.27
N ILE A 217 -29.28 11.11 3.57
CA ILE A 217 -29.15 12.21 2.63
C ILE A 217 -27.73 12.78 2.69
N VAL A 218 -27.11 13.01 1.53
CA VAL A 218 -25.82 13.69 1.41
C VAL A 218 -25.92 14.81 0.37
N LEU A 219 -25.47 16.00 0.71
CA LEU A 219 -25.32 17.13 -0.20
C LEU A 219 -23.82 17.42 -0.37
N THR A 220 -23.33 17.51 -1.61
CA THR A 220 -21.90 17.78 -1.87
C THR A 220 -21.66 18.78 -3.00
N THR A 221 -20.66 19.65 -2.83
CA THR A 221 -20.17 20.53 -3.91
C THR A 221 -19.29 19.81 -4.93
N GLN A 222 -18.82 18.61 -4.59
CA GLN A 222 -17.89 17.83 -5.40
C GLN A 222 -18.67 16.97 -6.40
N ARG A 223 -18.99 17.55 -7.56
CA ARG A 223 -19.71 16.84 -8.63
C ARG A 223 -19.02 15.54 -9.07
N GLU A 224 -17.69 15.56 -9.11
CA GLU A 224 -16.85 14.53 -9.74
C GLU A 224 -16.24 13.54 -8.74
N GLU A 225 -16.33 13.80 -7.43
CA GLU A 225 -15.89 12.85 -6.40
C GLU A 225 -17.05 11.91 -6.07
N ALA A 226 -16.80 10.61 -6.27
CA ALA A 226 -17.76 9.54 -6.47
C ALA A 226 -18.93 9.47 -5.46
N ARG A 227 -20.05 8.92 -5.96
CA ARG A 227 -21.15 8.29 -5.21
C ARG A 227 -20.72 7.87 -3.79
N PRO A 228 -21.43 8.26 -2.72
CA PRO A 228 -21.09 7.83 -1.37
C PRO A 228 -20.99 6.30 -1.25
N ASP A 229 -19.94 5.80 -0.60
CA ASP A 229 -19.72 4.38 -0.39
C ASP A 229 -20.47 3.85 0.85
N GLY A 230 -20.89 2.58 0.80
CA GLY A 230 -21.55 1.90 1.93
C GLY A 230 -22.77 2.64 2.46
N VAL A 231 -22.73 3.02 3.75
CA VAL A 231 -23.78 3.79 4.46
C VAL A 231 -23.59 5.30 4.38
N GLY A 232 -22.57 5.78 3.65
CA GLY A 232 -22.23 7.20 3.55
C GLY A 232 -21.55 7.78 4.80
N PRO A 233 -21.08 9.04 4.72
CA PRO A 233 -20.37 9.72 5.81
C PRO A 233 -21.26 9.97 7.04
N ASP A 234 -20.65 10.08 8.22
CA ASP A 234 -21.36 10.42 9.45
C ASP A 234 -21.88 11.87 9.43
N PRO A 235 -23.12 12.13 9.91
CA PRO A 235 -23.60 13.50 10.09
C PRO A 235 -22.73 14.29 11.08
N VAL A 236 -22.39 15.51 10.71
CA VAL A 236 -21.78 16.47 11.64
C VAL A 236 -22.87 17.34 12.24
N VAL A 237 -22.88 17.51 13.55
CA VAL A 237 -23.87 18.34 14.26
C VAL A 237 -23.22 19.65 14.70
N ARG A 238 -23.79 20.78 14.27
CA ARG A 238 -23.39 22.13 14.69
C ARG A 238 -24.00 22.50 16.05
N ALA A 239 -25.29 22.22 16.22
CA ALA A 239 -26.05 22.56 17.42
C ALA A 239 -27.05 21.46 17.77
N GLY A 240 -27.37 21.32 19.05
CA GLY A 240 -28.18 20.22 19.57
C GLY A 240 -27.38 18.93 19.78
N LYS A 241 -28.10 17.84 20.01
CA LYS A 241 -27.53 16.49 20.15
C LYS A 241 -28.28 15.56 19.22
N ALA A 242 -27.57 14.98 18.24
CA ALA A 242 -28.17 13.96 17.37
C ALA A 242 -28.72 12.80 18.21
N PRO A 243 -29.87 12.22 17.82
CA PRO A 243 -30.36 10.97 18.39
C PRO A 243 -29.30 9.86 18.30
N ALA A 244 -29.37 8.92 19.24
CA ALA A 244 -28.51 7.75 19.19
C ALA A 244 -28.98 6.79 18.09
N ALA A 245 -28.03 6.18 17.37
CA ALA A 245 -28.34 5.11 16.43
C ALA A 245 -28.97 3.91 17.13
N TYR A 246 -29.80 3.18 16.40
CA TYR A 246 -30.46 1.97 16.89
C TYR A 246 -29.48 0.78 16.86
N PRO A 247 -29.59 -0.17 17.79
CA PRO A 247 -28.68 -1.30 17.87
C PRO A 247 -28.78 -2.19 16.64
N PHE A 248 -27.65 -2.37 15.97
CA PHE A 248 -27.53 -3.21 14.78
C PHE A 248 -28.07 -4.63 15.00
N ARG A 249 -29.11 -5.02 14.24
CA ARG A 249 -29.61 -6.40 14.16
C ARG A 249 -29.29 -6.96 12.77
N LYS A 250 -28.75 -8.18 12.67
CA LYS A 250 -28.56 -8.85 11.37
C LYS A 250 -29.91 -8.95 10.65
N PRO A 251 -30.00 -8.68 9.32
CA PRO A 251 -31.26 -8.68 8.60
C PRO A 251 -32.05 -9.98 8.82
N GLN A 252 -33.25 -9.84 9.37
CA GLN A 252 -34.19 -10.93 9.55
C GLN A 252 -34.99 -11.04 8.25
N GLN A 253 -34.60 -11.94 7.35
CA GLN A 253 -35.39 -12.24 6.15
C GLN A 253 -36.77 -12.79 6.56
N SER A 254 -37.81 -11.99 6.39
CA SER A 254 -39.19 -12.47 6.43
C SER A 254 -39.49 -13.25 5.14
N ALA A 255 -39.97 -14.47 5.35
CA ALA A 255 -40.30 -15.42 4.30
C ALA A 255 -41.52 -14.98 3.48
N VAL A 256 -41.30 -14.56 2.24
CA VAL A 256 -42.15 -15.07 1.15
C VAL A 256 -41.55 -16.42 0.80
N ALA A 257 -42.36 -17.49 0.83
CA ALA A 257 -41.91 -18.85 0.53
C ALA A 257 -41.54 -18.97 -0.95
N ALA A 258 -40.41 -18.35 -1.32
CA ALA A 258 -39.68 -18.65 -2.52
C ALA A 258 -39.27 -20.10 -2.39
N GLN A 259 -39.82 -20.93 -3.28
CA GLN A 259 -39.37 -22.30 -3.45
C GLN A 259 -37.86 -22.22 -3.60
N LYS A 260 -37.16 -22.73 -2.59
CA LYS A 260 -35.71 -22.59 -2.43
C LYS A 260 -35.07 -22.99 -3.77
N ALA A 261 -34.34 -22.07 -4.42
CA ALA A 261 -33.75 -22.40 -5.71
C ALA A 261 -32.74 -23.54 -5.51
N PHE A 262 -32.77 -24.54 -6.41
CA PHE A 262 -31.78 -25.62 -6.34
C PHE A 262 -30.38 -25.02 -6.56
N PRO A 263 -29.38 -25.40 -5.75
CA PRO A 263 -28.00 -24.99 -5.97
C PRO A 263 -27.57 -25.25 -7.42
N ALA A 264 -26.93 -24.26 -8.05
CA ALA A 264 -26.62 -24.30 -9.47
C ALA A 264 -25.76 -25.51 -9.88
N HIS A 265 -24.98 -26.06 -8.95
CA HIS A 265 -24.13 -27.24 -9.19
C HIS A 265 -24.87 -28.58 -9.15
N TRP A 266 -26.15 -28.61 -8.72
CA TRP A 266 -26.99 -29.81 -8.78
C TRP A 266 -27.48 -30.11 -10.21
N GLY A 267 -27.34 -29.15 -11.12
CA GLY A 267 -27.86 -29.23 -12.48
C GLY A 267 -29.36 -28.96 -12.57
N GLU A 268 -29.90 -29.10 -13.78
CA GLU A 268 -31.33 -28.89 -14.02
C GLU A 268 -32.17 -30.03 -13.43
N PRO A 269 -33.32 -29.74 -12.80
CA PRO A 269 -34.19 -30.77 -12.26
C PRO A 269 -34.79 -31.64 -13.39
N PRO A 270 -35.26 -32.87 -13.08
CA PRO A 270 -35.81 -33.78 -14.08
C PRO A 270 -36.95 -33.14 -14.88
N ALA A 271 -36.82 -33.13 -16.22
CA ALA A 271 -37.78 -32.49 -17.12
C ALA A 271 -39.13 -33.22 -17.20
N VAL A 272 -39.15 -34.53 -16.92
CA VAL A 272 -40.38 -35.34 -16.83
C VAL A 272 -40.60 -35.71 -15.37
N GLN A 273 -41.73 -35.27 -14.82
CA GLN A 273 -42.08 -35.42 -13.41
C GLN A 273 -43.42 -36.13 -13.25
N THR A 274 -43.56 -36.89 -12.15
CA THR A 274 -44.83 -37.50 -11.76
C THR A 274 -45.84 -36.46 -11.27
N ARG A 275 -47.14 -36.77 -11.32
CA ARG A 275 -48.23 -35.82 -10.99
C ARG A 275 -48.63 -35.81 -9.51
N ASP A 276 -47.94 -36.58 -8.68
CA ASP A 276 -48.14 -36.59 -7.24
C ASP A 276 -47.55 -35.31 -6.62
N LEU A 277 -48.05 -34.95 -5.43
CA LEU A 277 -47.58 -33.80 -4.68
C LEU A 277 -47.21 -34.26 -3.28
N GLN A 278 -45.92 -34.21 -2.96
CA GLN A 278 -45.39 -34.60 -1.68
C GLN A 278 -44.36 -33.59 -1.17
N PRO A 279 -44.05 -33.60 0.14
CA PRO A 279 -42.97 -32.77 0.69
C PRO A 279 -41.63 -33.12 0.04
N LEU A 280 -40.94 -32.10 -0.49
CA LEU A 280 -39.59 -32.22 -1.01
C LEU A 280 -38.57 -32.16 0.14
N PRO A 281 -37.52 -33.00 0.12
CA PRO A 281 -36.52 -33.03 1.18
C PRO A 281 -35.70 -31.73 1.25
N GLY A 282 -35.05 -31.46 2.38
CA GLY A 282 -34.18 -30.28 2.58
C GLY A 282 -34.86 -28.91 2.65
N GLY A 283 -36.18 -28.88 2.85
CA GLY A 283 -36.95 -27.65 3.02
C GLY A 283 -37.31 -26.94 1.71
N TYR A 284 -37.28 -27.65 0.58
CA TYR A 284 -37.56 -27.12 -0.77
C TYR A 284 -39.06 -27.01 -1.11
N GLY A 285 -39.96 -27.26 -0.16
CA GLY A 285 -41.41 -27.10 -0.34
C GLY A 285 -42.12 -28.41 -0.71
N GLN A 286 -43.10 -28.37 -1.62
CA GLN A 286 -43.80 -29.57 -2.13
C GLN A 286 -43.67 -29.69 -3.66
N GLY A 287 -43.61 -30.93 -4.16
CA GLY A 287 -43.43 -31.23 -5.57
C GLY A 287 -43.57 -32.72 -5.88
N SER A 288 -43.18 -33.14 -7.07
CA SER A 288 -43.38 -34.52 -7.53
C SER A 288 -42.49 -35.53 -6.81
N GLY A 289 -42.94 -36.80 -6.82
CA GLY A 289 -42.16 -37.97 -6.45
C GLY A 289 -40.73 -37.94 -6.99
N THR A 290 -40.63 -37.72 -8.29
CA THR A 290 -39.37 -37.68 -9.05
C THR A 290 -38.47 -36.51 -8.64
N LEU A 291 -39.06 -35.34 -8.35
CA LEU A 291 -38.30 -34.17 -7.91
C LEU A 291 -37.79 -34.34 -6.47
N ALA A 292 -38.56 -35.02 -5.61
CA ALA A 292 -38.17 -35.30 -4.23
C ALA A 292 -36.94 -36.21 -4.15
N GLU A 293 -36.88 -37.27 -4.95
CA GLU A 293 -35.72 -38.17 -5.01
C GLU A 293 -34.48 -37.45 -5.54
N TRP A 294 -34.60 -36.67 -6.62
CA TRP A 294 -33.48 -35.89 -7.17
C TRP A 294 -32.93 -34.85 -6.19
N ILE A 295 -33.79 -34.19 -5.40
CA ILE A 295 -33.35 -33.26 -4.34
C ILE A 295 -32.64 -34.01 -3.21
N GLN A 296 -33.14 -35.18 -2.81
CA GLN A 296 -32.55 -35.94 -1.73
C GLN A 296 -31.14 -36.42 -2.11
N GLU A 297 -30.96 -36.91 -3.34
CA GLU A 297 -29.68 -37.36 -3.86
C GLU A 297 -28.64 -36.22 -3.87
N ASN A 298 -29.03 -35.02 -4.31
CA ASN A 298 -28.13 -33.86 -4.31
C ASN A 298 -27.86 -33.29 -2.90
N LEU A 299 -28.84 -33.31 -2.00
CA LEU A 299 -28.63 -32.96 -0.58
C LEU A 299 -27.67 -33.91 0.12
N ASP A 300 -27.73 -35.19 -0.22
CA ASP A 300 -26.80 -36.18 0.31
C ASP A 300 -25.38 -35.97 -0.25
N ASN A 301 -25.26 -35.54 -1.51
CA ASN A 301 -23.99 -35.10 -2.12
C ASN A 301 -23.43 -33.82 -1.46
N ASP A 302 -24.25 -32.82 -1.17
CA ASP A 302 -23.83 -31.56 -0.50
C ASP A 302 -23.46 -31.76 0.96
N ARG A 303 -24.17 -32.63 1.68
CA ARG A 303 -23.86 -32.95 3.07
C ARG A 303 -22.53 -33.70 3.21
N ALA A 304 -22.08 -34.36 2.15
CA ALA A 304 -20.74 -34.91 2.08
C ALA A 304 -19.65 -33.83 1.85
N ALA A 305 -20.00 -32.59 1.50
CA ALA A 305 -19.10 -31.64 0.83
C ALA A 305 -18.46 -30.51 1.68
N VAL A 306 -18.66 -30.39 3.00
CA VAL A 306 -17.81 -29.47 3.81
C VAL A 306 -17.31 -30.17 5.07
N THR A 307 -16.40 -31.11 4.85
CA THR A 307 -15.52 -31.62 5.88
C THR A 307 -14.10 -31.26 5.49
N LEU A 308 -13.34 -30.69 6.41
CA LEU A 308 -11.94 -30.34 6.16
C LEU A 308 -11.10 -31.57 6.47
N THR A 309 -10.24 -31.96 5.53
CA THR A 309 -9.44 -33.18 5.64
C THR A 309 -7.98 -32.84 5.58
N ILE A 310 -7.18 -33.49 6.42
CA ILE A 310 -5.73 -33.59 6.24
C ILE A 310 -5.45 -35.07 5.97
N GLU A 311 -5.06 -35.38 4.73
CA GLU A 311 -4.71 -36.75 4.34
C GLU A 311 -3.41 -37.17 5.02
N ALA A 312 -3.26 -38.47 5.30
CA ALA A 312 -2.08 -38.98 5.99
C ALA A 312 -0.78 -38.74 5.22
N ASN A 313 -0.84 -38.59 3.88
CA ASN A 313 0.31 -38.27 3.04
C ASN A 313 0.73 -36.79 3.06
N GLU A 314 -0.07 -35.92 3.68
CA GLU A 314 0.28 -34.51 3.93
C GLU A 314 1.15 -34.35 5.19
N PHE A 315 1.30 -35.42 5.99
CA PHE A 315 2.19 -35.44 7.15
C PHE A 315 3.63 -35.78 6.73
N PRO A 316 4.65 -35.07 7.24
CA PRO A 316 6.04 -35.42 6.98
C PRO A 316 6.38 -36.85 7.46
N THR A 317 7.08 -37.62 6.62
CA THR A 317 7.52 -38.99 6.95
C THR A 317 8.96 -39.05 7.44
N GLN A 318 9.78 -38.05 7.14
CA GLN A 318 11.19 -38.02 7.54
C GLN A 318 11.32 -37.93 9.07
N GLY A 319 11.89 -38.98 9.69
CA GLY A 319 12.10 -39.03 11.14
C GLY A 319 10.85 -39.38 11.97
N ALA A 320 9.68 -39.56 11.35
CA ALA A 320 8.40 -39.81 12.02
C ALA A 320 8.18 -41.28 12.44
N GLY A 321 9.04 -42.20 11.99
CA GLY A 321 8.87 -43.65 12.20
C GLY A 321 7.84 -44.31 11.27
N TYR A 322 7.21 -43.54 10.39
CA TYR A 322 6.27 -43.98 9.36
C TYR A 322 6.90 -44.06 7.97
N TYR A 323 6.29 -44.87 7.10
CA TYR A 323 6.42 -44.79 5.65
C TYR A 323 5.03 -44.67 5.01
N LEU A 324 4.97 -44.23 3.75
CA LEU A 324 3.71 -44.21 3.00
C LEU A 324 3.47 -45.56 2.32
N ASP A 325 2.52 -46.32 2.85
CA ASP A 325 2.03 -47.55 2.23
C ASP A 325 1.12 -47.18 1.05
N ARG A 326 1.50 -47.66 -0.14
CA ARG A 326 0.81 -47.38 -1.42
C ARG A 326 0.65 -45.89 -1.76
N GLY A 327 1.49 -45.03 -1.18
CA GLY A 327 1.42 -43.57 -1.40
C GLY A 327 0.24 -42.87 -0.73
N GLN A 328 -0.54 -43.59 0.10
CA GLN A 328 -1.80 -43.10 0.65
C GLN A 328 -1.82 -43.17 2.19
N TRP A 329 -1.45 -44.31 2.77
CA TRP A 329 -1.58 -44.52 4.22
C TRP A 329 -0.25 -44.34 4.93
N MET A 330 -0.28 -43.67 6.07
CA MET A 330 0.84 -43.71 7.01
C MET A 330 0.87 -45.08 7.67
N ALA A 331 2.02 -45.76 7.61
CA ALA A 331 2.20 -47.12 8.09
C ALA A 331 3.55 -47.30 8.79
N ILE A 332 3.61 -48.21 9.75
CA ILE A 332 4.80 -48.58 10.50
C ILE A 332 5.36 -49.87 9.89
N ASN A 333 6.66 -49.91 9.60
CA ASN A 333 7.33 -51.16 9.23
C ASN A 333 7.62 -51.98 10.50
N PRO A 334 6.94 -53.13 10.73
CA PRO A 334 7.02 -53.89 11.98
C PRO A 334 8.39 -54.48 12.31
N GLU A 335 9.28 -54.58 11.31
CA GLU A 335 10.66 -55.05 11.44
C GLU A 335 11.58 -53.98 12.03
N THR A 336 11.21 -52.69 11.92
CA THR A 336 12.07 -51.56 12.28
C THR A 336 11.54 -50.76 13.46
N ASN A 337 10.24 -50.51 13.52
CA ASN A 337 9.59 -49.69 14.53
C ASN A 337 8.40 -50.43 15.14
N LYS A 338 8.10 -50.17 16.41
CA LYS A 338 6.89 -50.64 17.09
C LYS A 338 5.85 -49.54 17.30
N GLU A 339 6.31 -48.30 17.30
CA GLU A 339 5.52 -47.08 17.45
C GLU A 339 6.03 -46.02 16.47
N ALA A 340 5.19 -45.06 16.11
CA ALA A 340 5.53 -43.95 15.23
C ALA A 340 4.66 -42.73 15.52
N THR A 341 5.18 -41.53 15.26
CA THR A 341 4.49 -40.26 15.53
C THR A 341 4.76 -39.28 14.39
N ALA A 342 3.69 -38.69 13.86
CA ALA A 342 3.76 -37.65 12.84
C ALA A 342 2.92 -36.44 13.27
N GLU A 343 3.35 -35.24 12.90
CA GLU A 343 2.67 -33.99 13.23
C GLU A 343 2.64 -33.02 12.05
N THR A 344 1.64 -32.15 12.02
CA THR A 344 1.50 -31.07 11.04
C THR A 344 0.73 -29.90 11.64
N ALA A 345 0.81 -28.73 11.02
CA ALA A 345 0.05 -27.56 11.46
C ALA A 345 -1.40 -27.61 10.96
N PHE A 346 -2.34 -27.22 11.81
CA PHE A 346 -3.76 -27.07 11.47
C PHE A 346 -3.95 -25.81 10.63
N ALA A 347 -4.15 -25.96 9.33
CA ALA A 347 -4.26 -24.83 8.39
C ALA A 347 -5.70 -24.30 8.19
N PHE A 348 -6.63 -24.65 9.08
CA PHE A 348 -8.04 -24.27 8.97
C PHE A 348 -8.46 -23.21 10.01
N PRO A 349 -9.63 -22.54 9.86
CA PRO A 349 -10.07 -21.45 10.73
C PRO A 349 -10.20 -21.87 12.20
N ASN A 350 -10.16 -20.89 13.09
CA ASN A 350 -10.32 -21.16 14.52
C ASN A 350 -11.74 -21.62 14.81
N GLY A 351 -11.90 -22.66 15.64
CA GLY A 351 -13.23 -23.08 16.04
C GLY A 351 -13.28 -24.36 16.86
N LEU A 352 -14.51 -24.86 17.01
CA LEU A 352 -14.79 -26.16 17.60
C LEU A 352 -15.03 -27.17 16.47
N TYR A 353 -14.32 -28.29 16.52
CA TYR A 353 -14.39 -29.34 15.51
C TYR A 353 -14.75 -30.68 16.13
N ASP A 354 -15.60 -31.44 15.44
CA ASP A 354 -15.70 -32.88 15.60
C ASP A 354 -14.54 -33.48 14.80
N VAL A 355 -13.48 -33.92 15.50
CA VAL A 355 -12.25 -34.45 14.91
C VAL A 355 -12.38 -35.95 14.78
N THR A 356 -12.22 -36.46 13.55
CA THR A 356 -12.31 -37.89 13.26
C THR A 356 -10.97 -38.41 12.77
N LEU A 357 -10.42 -39.43 13.43
CA LEU A 357 -9.32 -40.22 12.90
C LEU A 357 -9.90 -41.39 12.10
N GLN A 358 -9.50 -41.53 10.84
CA GLN A 358 -9.79 -42.71 10.04
C GLN A 358 -8.56 -43.63 10.03
N ALA A 359 -8.62 -44.70 10.82
CA ALA A 359 -7.65 -45.79 10.74
C ALA A 359 -8.06 -46.80 9.65
N VAL A 360 -7.14 -47.70 9.31
CA VAL A 360 -7.36 -48.86 8.44
C VAL A 360 -7.41 -50.10 9.34
N GLY A 361 -8.45 -50.90 9.20
CA GLY A 361 -8.56 -52.18 9.91
C GLY A 361 -7.60 -53.20 9.32
N GLU A 362 -6.98 -54.03 10.14
CA GLU A 362 -6.01 -55.06 9.71
C GLU A 362 -6.37 -56.41 10.35
N SER A 363 -6.16 -57.52 9.63
CA SER A 363 -6.38 -58.87 10.18
C SER A 363 -5.34 -59.26 11.23
N ASP A 364 -4.16 -58.63 11.16
CA ASP A 364 -2.96 -59.12 11.83
C ASP A 364 -2.85 -58.61 13.28
N GLY A 365 -3.57 -57.54 13.65
CA GLY A 365 -3.52 -56.99 15.01
C GLY A 365 -4.34 -55.71 15.23
N GLN A 366 -4.77 -55.50 16.47
CA GLN A 366 -5.54 -54.32 16.89
C GLN A 366 -4.63 -53.15 17.28
N SER A 367 -4.17 -52.39 16.29
CA SER A 367 -3.31 -51.21 16.47
C SER A 367 -3.98 -50.15 17.35
N THR A 368 -3.17 -49.38 18.09
CA THR A 368 -3.64 -48.26 18.92
C THR A 368 -3.14 -46.93 18.38
N TYR A 369 -3.96 -45.89 18.52
CA TYR A 369 -3.71 -44.53 18.05
C TYR A 369 -3.97 -43.53 19.17
N LEU A 370 -3.18 -42.46 19.24
CA LEU A 370 -3.34 -41.31 20.12
C LEU A 370 -3.27 -40.04 19.29
N VAL A 371 -4.31 -39.21 19.35
CA VAL A 371 -4.35 -37.91 18.65
C VAL A 371 -4.15 -36.80 19.67
N LEU A 372 -3.28 -35.84 19.34
CA LEU A 372 -2.97 -34.68 20.18
C LEU A 372 -3.12 -33.38 19.40
N VAL A 373 -3.47 -32.31 20.10
CA VAL A 373 -3.44 -30.92 19.62
C VAL A 373 -2.56 -30.13 20.56
N ASN A 374 -1.49 -29.50 20.06
CA ASN A 374 -0.47 -28.80 20.86
C ASN A 374 0.07 -29.64 22.03
N ASP A 375 0.41 -30.91 21.77
CA ASP A 375 0.87 -31.90 22.75
C ASP A 375 -0.14 -32.29 23.85
N GLU A 376 -1.39 -31.80 23.80
CA GLU A 376 -2.48 -32.24 24.68
C GLU A 376 -3.30 -33.37 24.01
N PRO A 377 -3.47 -34.54 24.65
CA PRO A 377 -4.28 -35.63 24.11
C PRO A 377 -5.76 -35.24 23.95
N ILE A 378 -6.31 -35.39 22.75
CA ILE A 378 -7.76 -35.26 22.51
C ILE A 378 -8.48 -36.61 22.65
N GLY A 379 -7.75 -37.72 22.48
CA GLY A 379 -8.18 -39.07 22.84
C GLY A 379 -7.42 -40.17 22.12
N ASP A 380 -7.66 -41.40 22.58
CA ASP A 380 -7.07 -42.62 22.04
C ASP A 380 -8.09 -43.50 21.30
N PHE A 381 -7.60 -44.40 20.46
CA PHE A 381 -8.42 -45.35 19.72
C PHE A 381 -7.71 -46.67 19.49
N ARG A 382 -8.37 -47.77 19.82
CA ARG A 382 -7.93 -49.12 19.48
C ARG A 382 -8.74 -49.64 18.29
N CYS A 383 -8.08 -49.76 17.15
CA CYS A 383 -8.72 -50.19 15.92
C CYS A 383 -9.11 -51.69 16.01
N PRO A 384 -10.38 -52.07 15.78
CA PRO A 384 -10.80 -53.47 15.81
C PRO A 384 -10.18 -54.29 14.67
N LEU A 385 -10.18 -55.63 14.80
CA LEU A 385 -9.66 -56.52 13.76
C LEU A 385 -10.53 -56.48 12.50
N SER A 386 -9.87 -56.50 11.34
CA SER A 386 -10.53 -56.74 10.06
C SER A 386 -10.65 -58.23 9.76
N GLN A 387 -11.66 -58.59 8.95
CA GLN A 387 -11.76 -59.92 8.34
C GLN A 387 -10.97 -60.00 7.02
N GLU A 388 -10.54 -58.85 6.49
CA GLU A 388 -9.69 -58.70 5.31
C GLU A 388 -8.26 -58.38 5.75
N THR A 389 -7.28 -58.55 4.85
CA THR A 389 -5.87 -58.25 5.16
C THR A 389 -5.69 -56.81 5.64
N PHE A 390 -6.33 -55.87 4.95
CA PHE A 390 -6.58 -54.52 5.45
C PHE A 390 -7.78 -53.92 4.71
N GLU A 391 -8.59 -53.11 5.40
CA GLU A 391 -9.74 -52.44 4.79
C GLU A 391 -10.03 -51.08 5.45
N GLU A 392 -10.50 -50.10 4.69
CA GLU A 392 -11.09 -48.86 5.22
C GLU A 392 -12.60 -49.04 5.36
N ALA A 393 -13.15 -48.74 6.53
CA ALA A 393 -14.58 -48.78 6.79
C ALA A 393 -14.92 -47.86 7.98
N PRO A 394 -16.17 -47.39 8.11
CA PRO A 394 -16.58 -46.52 9.21
C PRO A 394 -16.33 -47.10 10.60
N LYS A 395 -16.32 -48.44 10.75
CA LYS A 395 -15.99 -49.14 12.01
C LYS A 395 -14.54 -48.96 12.47
N TYR A 396 -13.65 -48.45 11.61
CA TYR A 396 -12.24 -48.13 11.92
C TYR A 396 -11.99 -46.63 12.10
N ALA A 397 -13.06 -45.86 12.29
CA ALA A 397 -12.98 -44.43 12.60
C ALA A 397 -13.44 -44.16 14.04
N VAL A 398 -12.88 -43.11 14.62
CA VAL A 398 -13.29 -42.56 15.92
C VAL A 398 -13.48 -41.05 15.80
N THR A 399 -14.49 -40.49 16.47
CA THR A 399 -14.77 -39.05 16.45
C THR A 399 -14.76 -38.49 17.87
N TRP A 400 -13.97 -37.47 18.11
CA TRP A 400 -13.98 -36.64 19.32
C TRP A 400 -14.71 -35.34 19.05
N LYS A 401 -15.71 -35.02 19.88
CA LYS A 401 -16.63 -33.89 19.61
C LYS A 401 -16.19 -32.60 20.27
N ASN A 402 -16.50 -31.47 19.62
CA ASN A 402 -16.27 -30.12 20.15
C ASN A 402 -14.82 -29.87 20.61
N VAL A 403 -13.84 -30.39 19.87
CA VAL A 403 -12.42 -30.17 20.14
C VAL A 403 -12.07 -28.74 19.71
N PRO A 404 -11.56 -27.87 20.60
CA PRO A 404 -11.06 -26.57 20.21
C PRO A 404 -9.75 -26.73 19.43
N VAL A 405 -9.74 -26.27 18.18
CA VAL A 405 -8.54 -26.27 17.33
C VAL A 405 -8.47 -24.93 16.62
N ASN A 406 -7.32 -24.28 16.68
CA ASN A 406 -7.05 -22.99 16.07
C ASN A 406 -6.08 -23.11 14.92
N SER A 407 -6.20 -22.22 13.94
CA SER A 407 -5.24 -22.08 12.86
C SER A 407 -3.82 -21.93 13.42
N GLY A 408 -2.92 -22.80 12.96
CA GLY A 408 -1.54 -22.89 13.43
C GLY A 408 -1.30 -23.82 14.63
N ASP A 409 -2.34 -24.41 15.23
CA ASP A 409 -2.17 -25.45 16.26
C ASP A 409 -1.51 -26.71 15.64
N VAL A 410 -0.65 -27.39 16.39
CA VAL A 410 0.02 -28.61 15.91
C VAL A 410 -0.86 -29.82 16.18
N VAL A 411 -1.25 -30.55 15.13
CA VAL A 411 -2.01 -31.80 15.24
C VAL A 411 -1.07 -32.98 15.05
N LYS A 412 -1.12 -33.94 15.98
CA LYS A 412 -0.19 -35.07 16.06
C LYS A 412 -0.94 -36.40 16.13
N VAL A 413 -0.49 -37.39 15.38
CA VAL A 413 -0.98 -38.78 15.43
C VAL A 413 0.17 -39.72 15.83
N SER A 414 0.03 -40.35 16.99
CA SER A 414 0.95 -41.41 17.45
C SER A 414 0.27 -42.76 17.33
N SER A 415 0.96 -43.78 16.80
CA SER A 415 0.40 -45.11 16.61
C SER A 415 1.33 -46.21 17.11
N ALA A 416 0.77 -47.33 17.55
CA ALA A 416 1.49 -48.53 17.94
C ALA A 416 0.93 -49.77 17.24
N ILE A 417 1.81 -50.65 16.77
CA ILE A 417 1.43 -51.91 16.13
C ILE A 417 0.96 -52.95 17.16
N ALA A 418 0.19 -53.92 16.71
CA ALA A 418 -0.26 -55.05 17.52
C ALA A 418 -0.20 -56.36 16.74
N SER A 419 -0.32 -57.50 17.43
CA SER A 419 -0.40 -58.82 16.83
C SER A 419 -1.56 -59.62 17.44
N ALA A 420 -2.37 -60.27 16.60
CA ALA A 420 -3.47 -61.12 17.02
C ALA A 420 -3.00 -62.55 17.39
N ASP A 421 -1.96 -63.04 16.71
CA ASP A 421 -1.46 -64.42 16.85
C ASP A 421 -0.04 -64.51 17.45
N GLY A 422 0.59 -63.36 17.72
CA GLY A 422 1.96 -63.24 18.23
C GLY A 422 3.06 -63.47 17.19
N LYS A 423 2.71 -63.63 15.91
CA LYS A 423 3.65 -63.93 14.81
C LYS A 423 3.63 -62.85 13.74
N GLU A 424 2.46 -62.46 13.27
CA GLU A 424 2.28 -61.39 12.29
C GLU A 424 1.79 -60.12 12.98
N TYR A 425 2.36 -58.97 12.60
CA TYR A 425 2.05 -57.68 13.22
C TYR A 425 1.34 -56.78 12.21
N SER A 426 0.34 -56.05 12.71
CA SER A 426 -0.26 -54.94 11.99
C SER A 426 0.77 -53.83 11.71
N ARG A 427 0.43 -52.92 10.80
CA ARG A 427 1.27 -51.77 10.46
C ARG A 427 0.74 -50.45 11.01
N ALA A 428 -0.33 -50.49 11.81
CA ALA A 428 -0.96 -49.31 12.40
C ALA A 428 -1.29 -48.23 11.34
N ARG A 429 -1.93 -48.68 10.27
CA ARG A 429 -2.27 -47.85 9.12
C ARG A 429 -3.38 -46.85 9.44
N TRP A 430 -3.18 -45.58 9.06
CA TRP A 430 -4.24 -44.58 9.09
C TRP A 430 -4.23 -43.71 7.83
N ALA A 431 -5.43 -43.24 7.46
CA ALA A 431 -5.70 -42.63 6.16
C ALA A 431 -5.79 -41.11 6.22
N ARG A 432 -6.42 -40.56 7.27
CA ARG A 432 -6.67 -39.11 7.37
C ARG A 432 -7.16 -38.67 8.75
N LEU A 433 -7.04 -37.36 9.00
CA LEU A 433 -7.81 -36.64 10.01
C LEU A 433 -8.87 -35.79 9.34
N VAL A 434 -10.07 -35.80 9.90
CA VAL A 434 -11.26 -35.19 9.33
C VAL A 434 -11.87 -34.26 10.38
N PHE A 435 -11.97 -32.97 10.05
CA PHE A 435 -12.41 -31.90 10.92
C PHE A 435 -13.75 -31.38 10.45
N LYS A 436 -14.81 -31.79 11.16
CA LYS A 436 -16.17 -31.33 10.90
C LYS A 436 -16.50 -30.17 11.84
N PRO A 437 -16.89 -28.98 11.34
CA PRO A 437 -17.30 -27.88 12.19
C PRO A 437 -18.41 -28.29 13.18
N ALA A 438 -18.21 -28.03 14.47
CA ALA A 438 -19.09 -28.49 15.55
C ALA A 438 -20.10 -27.43 16.04
N ASN A 439 -19.97 -26.17 15.62
CA ASN A 439 -20.92 -25.11 15.91
C ASN A 439 -21.11 -24.15 14.72
N GLU A 440 -22.19 -23.37 14.75
CA GLU A 440 -22.55 -22.43 13.67
C GLU A 440 -21.47 -21.38 13.40
N ALA A 441 -20.76 -20.93 14.44
CA ALA A 441 -19.65 -19.98 14.30
C ALA A 441 -18.49 -20.59 13.50
N THR A 442 -18.15 -21.86 13.73
CA THR A 442 -17.10 -22.59 13.03
C THR A 442 -17.57 -22.96 11.61
N VAL A 443 -18.85 -23.32 11.44
CA VAL A 443 -19.44 -23.54 10.11
C VAL A 443 -19.34 -22.28 9.26
N ALA A 444 -19.67 -21.12 9.82
CA ALA A 444 -19.56 -19.84 9.12
C ALA A 444 -18.09 -19.48 8.80
N ALA A 445 -17.17 -19.74 9.74
CA ALA A 445 -15.75 -19.51 9.53
C ALA A 445 -15.15 -20.42 8.44
N VAL A 446 -15.57 -21.69 8.37
CA VAL A 446 -15.15 -22.64 7.34
C VAL A 446 -15.82 -22.37 5.99
N ALA A 447 -17.09 -21.95 5.98
CA ALA A 447 -17.79 -21.54 4.76
C ALA A 447 -17.19 -20.27 4.12
N ALA A 448 -16.56 -19.39 4.93
CA ALA A 448 -15.86 -18.21 4.44
C ALA A 448 -14.57 -18.51 3.66
N ILE A 449 -14.08 -19.76 3.71
CA ILE A 449 -12.83 -20.18 3.04
C ILE A 449 -12.98 -21.40 2.09
N ALA A 450 -14.13 -22.08 2.06
CA ALA A 450 -14.37 -23.21 1.15
C ALA A 450 -14.50 -22.72 -0.32
N PRO A 451 -13.99 -23.47 -1.31
CA PRO A 451 -13.01 -22.97 -2.26
C PRO A 451 -13.60 -22.01 -3.30
N LYS A 452 -13.12 -20.76 -3.29
CA LYS A 452 -12.80 -20.09 -4.56
C LYS A 452 -11.48 -20.67 -5.06
N LYS A 453 -11.49 -21.04 -6.33
CA LYS A 453 -10.37 -21.60 -7.09
C LYS A 453 -9.10 -20.76 -6.87
N ALA A 454 -8.11 -21.35 -6.20
CA ALA A 454 -6.70 -20.95 -6.12
C ALA A 454 -6.40 -19.45 -6.26
N GLU A 455 -6.62 -18.70 -5.17
CA GLU A 455 -5.94 -17.43 -4.92
C GLU A 455 -4.96 -17.63 -3.76
N ALA A 456 -3.82 -16.94 -3.88
CA ALA A 456 -2.61 -17.11 -3.09
C ALA A 456 -2.85 -17.18 -1.58
N ALA A 457 -2.08 -18.06 -0.93
CA ALA A 457 -2.06 -18.22 0.51
C ALA A 457 -1.87 -16.87 1.21
N ALA A 458 -2.86 -16.46 1.99
CA ALA A 458 -2.67 -15.39 2.97
C ALA A 458 -1.53 -15.77 3.92
N PRO A 459 -0.65 -14.83 4.31
CA PRO A 459 0.45 -15.10 5.21
C PRO A 459 -0.06 -15.67 6.54
N ALA A 460 0.58 -16.74 6.99
CA ALA A 460 0.38 -17.30 8.32
C ALA A 460 0.56 -16.18 9.37
N LYS A 461 -0.47 -15.91 10.18
CA LYS A 461 -0.36 -15.06 11.37
C LYS A 461 0.71 -15.64 12.28
N ARG A 462 1.93 -15.10 12.22
CA ARG A 462 3.00 -15.40 13.19
C ARG A 462 2.71 -14.66 14.49
N VAL A 463 1.76 -15.17 15.29
CA VAL A 463 1.70 -14.78 16.71
C VAL A 463 2.88 -15.44 17.39
N ASN A 464 3.94 -14.67 17.65
CA ASN A 464 5.07 -15.19 18.40
C ASN A 464 4.62 -15.42 19.86
N LYS A 465 4.46 -16.69 20.25
CA LYS A 465 4.12 -17.13 21.63
C LYS A 465 5.34 -17.11 22.57
N GLY A 466 6.38 -16.33 22.25
CA GLY A 466 7.54 -16.17 23.13
C GLY A 466 7.15 -15.53 24.47
N PRO A 467 7.85 -15.83 25.58
CA PRO A 467 7.59 -15.18 26.86
C PRO A 467 7.76 -13.66 26.70
N ARG A 468 6.70 -12.90 27.03
CA ARG A 468 6.75 -11.44 27.02
C ARG A 468 7.83 -11.00 28.02
N GLY A 469 8.80 -10.22 27.55
CA GLY A 469 9.82 -9.62 28.41
C GLY A 469 9.22 -8.53 29.31
N GLU A 470 9.96 -8.16 30.35
CA GLU A 470 9.61 -6.98 31.14
C GLU A 470 9.66 -5.73 30.26
N ARG A 471 8.74 -4.79 30.49
CA ARG A 471 8.78 -3.47 29.85
C ARG A 471 10.00 -2.67 30.34
N GLY A 472 10.58 -1.87 29.45
CA GLY A 472 11.67 -0.96 29.78
C GLY A 472 11.29 0.07 30.85
N ASP A 473 12.31 0.67 31.45
CA ASP A 473 12.14 1.55 32.60
C ASP A 473 11.75 3.00 32.27
N GLY A 474 11.83 3.37 30.98
CA GLY A 474 11.64 4.72 30.46
C GLY A 474 12.90 5.59 30.52
N SER A 475 14.08 4.99 30.71
CA SER A 475 15.37 5.66 30.55
C SER A 475 15.65 5.96 29.07
N VAL A 476 16.45 7.01 28.83
CA VAL A 476 16.83 7.43 27.48
C VAL A 476 18.35 7.53 27.44
N SER A 477 18.96 6.82 26.49
CA SER A 477 20.39 6.92 26.20
C SER A 477 20.62 7.64 24.87
N VAL A 478 21.68 8.44 24.80
CA VAL A 478 22.13 9.11 23.57
C VAL A 478 23.41 8.44 23.08
N SER A 479 23.48 8.11 21.79
CA SER A 479 24.67 7.53 21.15
C SER A 479 24.94 8.16 19.78
N GLY A 480 26.12 7.86 19.21
CA GLY A 480 26.65 8.53 18.01
C GLY A 480 27.62 9.66 18.35
N GLU A 481 28.19 10.29 17.33
CA GLU A 481 29.04 11.46 17.51
C GLU A 481 28.16 12.72 17.62
N PRO A 482 28.17 13.45 18.74
CA PRO A 482 27.32 14.63 18.92
C PRO A 482 27.91 15.84 18.19
N LYS A 483 27.88 15.78 16.85
CA LYS A 483 28.42 16.79 15.95
C LYS A 483 27.39 17.17 14.89
N GLN A 484 27.47 18.41 14.41
CA GLN A 484 26.67 18.90 13.31
C GLN A 484 26.77 17.94 12.12
N TRP A 485 25.63 17.57 11.53
CA TRP A 485 25.46 16.64 10.41
C TRP A 485 25.68 15.15 10.72
N HIS A 486 26.07 14.77 11.93
CA HIS A 486 26.24 13.37 12.29
C HIS A 486 24.93 12.75 12.78
N LYS A 487 24.77 11.44 12.58
CA LYS A 487 23.67 10.68 13.18
C LYS A 487 23.83 10.64 14.70
N VAL A 488 22.88 11.24 15.40
CA VAL A 488 22.70 11.16 16.85
C VAL A 488 21.47 10.29 17.13
N THR A 489 21.64 9.22 17.90
CA THR A 489 20.54 8.28 18.19
C THR A 489 20.05 8.47 19.62
N LEU A 490 18.75 8.71 19.77
CA LEU A 490 18.06 8.51 21.04
C LEU A 490 17.55 7.08 21.09
N THR A 491 17.87 6.35 22.16
CA THR A 491 17.28 5.04 22.45
C THR A 491 16.50 5.13 23.76
N LEU A 492 15.19 4.88 23.69
CA LEU A 492 14.29 4.81 24.83
C LEU A 492 14.10 3.34 25.23
N ASP A 493 14.20 3.07 26.53
CA ASP A 493 13.78 1.82 27.15
C ASP A 493 12.26 1.84 27.34
N GLY A 494 11.56 1.56 26.26
CA GLY A 494 10.12 1.69 26.10
C GLY A 494 9.32 0.41 26.42
N PRO A 495 8.06 0.32 25.95
CA PRO A 495 7.28 -0.90 26.10
C PRO A 495 7.96 -2.07 25.38
N PHE A 496 7.83 -3.27 25.96
CA PHE A 496 8.22 -4.49 25.28
C PHE A 496 7.31 -4.72 24.08
N ALA A 497 7.90 -5.03 22.93
CA ALA A 497 7.21 -5.48 21.74
C ALA A 497 8.01 -6.57 21.02
N ASN A 498 7.35 -7.30 20.14
CA ASN A 498 7.93 -8.11 19.09
C ASN A 498 7.48 -7.53 17.75
N GLU A 499 8.36 -7.54 16.75
CA GLU A 499 8.05 -6.99 15.42
C GLU A 499 6.85 -7.65 14.73
N ALA A 500 6.47 -8.88 15.13
CA ALA A 500 5.29 -9.60 14.65
C ALA A 500 4.04 -9.44 15.54
N ASP A 501 4.09 -8.62 16.60
CA ASP A 501 2.91 -8.34 17.43
C ASP A 501 1.83 -7.63 16.59
N SER A 502 0.57 -8.06 16.69
CA SER A 502 -0.56 -7.40 15.98
C SER A 502 -1.52 -6.61 16.90
N ALA A 503 -1.35 -6.68 18.23
CA ALA A 503 -2.26 -6.05 19.18
C ALA A 503 -1.59 -5.71 20.54
N PRO A 504 -0.98 -4.52 20.68
CA PRO A 504 -0.82 -3.50 19.65
C PRO A 504 0.26 -3.91 18.65
N ASN A 505 0.09 -3.56 17.37
CA ASN A 505 1.19 -3.62 16.43
C ASN A 505 2.20 -2.49 16.72
N PRO A 506 3.50 -2.79 16.93
CA PRO A 506 4.47 -1.78 17.32
C PRO A 506 4.81 -0.78 16.21
N HIS A 507 4.49 -1.12 14.96
CA HIS A 507 4.73 -0.30 13.77
C HIS A 507 3.53 0.60 13.45
N THR A 508 2.28 0.14 13.64
CA THR A 508 1.06 0.92 13.33
C THR A 508 0.44 1.58 14.56
N ASP A 509 0.40 0.90 15.71
CA ASP A 509 -0.43 1.30 16.86
C ASP A 509 0.34 2.01 17.96
N ILE A 510 1.66 2.12 17.82
CA ILE A 510 2.53 2.83 18.76
C ILE A 510 3.25 3.94 18.02
N ARG A 511 2.84 5.18 18.27
CA ARG A 511 3.58 6.36 17.80
C ARG A 511 4.72 6.63 18.75
N PHE A 512 5.94 6.72 18.22
CA PHE A 512 7.11 7.22 18.92
C PHE A 512 7.78 8.28 18.05
N ASP A 513 7.85 9.51 18.53
CA ASP A 513 8.52 10.64 17.87
C ASP A 513 9.39 11.38 18.90
N ALA A 514 10.34 12.20 18.43
CA ALA A 514 11.04 13.16 19.27
C ALA A 514 11.05 14.55 18.64
N VAL A 515 10.75 15.57 19.44
CA VAL A 515 10.88 16.97 19.06
C VAL A 515 12.22 17.49 19.56
N PHE A 516 13.08 17.92 18.65
CA PHE A 516 14.36 18.57 18.94
C PHE A 516 14.26 20.07 18.68
N THR A 517 14.74 20.90 19.60
CA THR A 517 14.75 22.36 19.45
C THR A 517 16.09 22.92 19.91
N HIS A 518 16.74 23.69 19.04
CA HIS A 518 17.99 24.36 19.34
C HIS A 518 17.78 25.46 20.41
N GLU A 519 18.77 25.71 21.26
CA GLU A 519 18.71 26.69 22.36
C GLU A 519 18.42 28.13 21.91
N SER A 520 18.71 28.47 20.64
CA SER A 520 18.35 29.77 20.06
C SER A 520 16.86 29.89 19.70
N GLY A 521 16.02 28.90 20.02
CA GLY A 521 14.60 28.84 19.68
C GLY A 521 14.29 28.27 18.28
N GLY A 522 15.32 27.98 17.49
CA GLY A 522 15.20 27.41 16.15
C GLY A 522 16.58 27.06 15.55
N PRO A 523 16.68 26.02 14.69
CA PRO A 523 15.56 25.25 14.13
C PRO A 523 14.95 24.24 15.12
N SER A 524 13.78 23.70 14.75
CA SER A 524 13.06 22.69 15.51
C SER A 524 12.57 21.59 14.57
N TYR A 525 12.76 20.33 14.97
CA TYR A 525 12.44 19.15 14.16
C TYR A 525 11.58 18.18 14.96
N ARG A 526 10.53 17.65 14.34
CA ARG A 526 9.78 16.51 14.85
C ARG A 526 10.21 15.29 14.05
N VAL A 527 11.02 14.43 14.65
CA VAL A 527 11.62 13.28 13.98
C VAL A 527 10.86 12.01 14.36
N PRO A 528 10.34 11.25 13.38
CA PRO A 528 9.67 9.99 13.68
C PRO A 528 10.68 8.95 14.17
N GLY A 529 10.29 8.22 15.21
CA GLY A 529 11.00 7.07 15.73
C GLY A 529 10.34 5.74 15.34
N TYR A 530 11.00 4.64 15.72
CA TYR A 530 10.60 3.29 15.36
C TYR A 530 10.95 2.27 16.47
N PHE A 531 10.32 1.10 16.43
CA PHE A 531 10.63 -0.04 17.29
C PHE A 531 11.91 -0.75 16.80
N ALA A 532 12.87 -0.95 17.70
CA ALA A 532 14.23 -1.40 17.37
C ALA A 532 14.65 -2.67 18.14
N ALA A 533 13.68 -3.52 18.53
CA ALA A 533 13.92 -4.76 19.27
C ALA A 533 14.81 -4.55 20.51
N ASP A 534 16.01 -5.12 20.54
CA ASP A 534 16.99 -5.01 21.62
C ASP A 534 17.97 -3.83 21.47
N GLY A 535 17.87 -3.08 20.36
CA GLY A 535 18.76 -1.98 20.01
C GLY A 535 20.09 -2.44 19.41
N ASP A 536 20.31 -3.71 19.14
CA ASP A 536 21.50 -4.20 18.43
C ASP A 536 21.12 -5.30 17.43
N ALA A 537 19.89 -5.21 16.91
CA ALA A 537 19.25 -6.23 16.09
C ALA A 537 20.07 -6.60 14.86
N GLY A 538 20.83 -5.65 14.28
CA GLY A 538 21.71 -5.96 13.16
C GLY A 538 22.84 -6.95 13.50
N ASN A 539 23.26 -7.01 14.77
CA ASN A 539 24.24 -7.97 15.28
C ASN A 539 23.58 -9.19 15.95
N THR A 540 22.46 -9.00 16.63
CA THR A 540 21.84 -10.06 17.46
C THR A 540 20.73 -10.84 16.76
N SER A 541 20.20 -10.32 15.64
CA SER A 541 18.94 -10.77 15.02
C SER A 541 17.74 -10.72 15.94
N ALA A 542 17.75 -9.83 16.94
CA ALA A 542 16.60 -9.71 17.81
C ALA A 542 15.38 -9.19 17.05
N GLN A 543 14.27 -9.92 17.17
CA GLN A 543 12.95 -9.54 16.67
C GLN A 543 12.08 -8.91 17.77
N ALA A 544 12.56 -8.90 19.01
CA ALA A 544 11.83 -8.44 20.18
C ALA A 544 12.72 -7.71 21.17
N GLY A 545 12.11 -6.85 21.98
CA GLY A 545 12.78 -6.17 23.06
C GLY A 545 12.05 -4.91 23.47
N THR A 546 12.77 -4.01 24.13
CA THR A 546 12.21 -2.80 24.73
C THR A 546 12.80 -1.52 24.13
N LYS A 547 13.59 -1.61 23.06
CA LYS A 547 14.29 -0.44 22.53
C LYS A 547 13.49 0.24 21.43
N TRP A 548 13.37 1.55 21.55
CA TRP A 548 12.70 2.43 20.60
C TRP A 548 13.67 3.54 20.21
N ARG A 549 13.85 3.79 18.92
CA ARG A 549 14.91 4.67 18.41
C ARG A 549 14.39 5.85 17.61
N VAL A 550 15.09 6.97 17.74
CA VAL A 550 15.00 8.13 16.85
C VAL A 550 16.41 8.47 16.37
N HIS A 551 16.58 8.68 15.06
CA HIS A 551 17.83 9.14 14.46
C HIS A 551 17.74 10.62 14.07
N PHE A 552 18.50 11.46 14.75
CA PHE A 552 18.55 12.90 14.55
C PHE A 552 19.87 13.31 13.90
N ALA A 553 19.82 14.16 12.88
CA ALA A 553 20.99 14.75 12.24
C ALA A 553 20.96 16.28 12.40
N PRO A 554 21.58 16.82 13.47
CA PRO A 554 21.52 18.24 13.81
C PRO A 554 22.21 19.09 12.76
N ASP A 555 21.58 20.19 12.36
CA ASP A 555 22.09 21.12 11.35
C ASP A 555 22.79 22.34 11.93
N LYS A 556 22.89 22.42 13.26
CA LYS A 556 23.43 23.57 13.99
C LYS A 556 24.21 23.15 15.23
N VAL A 557 25.38 23.79 15.42
CA VAL A 557 26.23 23.68 16.62
C VAL A 557 25.57 24.38 17.79
N GLY A 558 25.76 23.83 18.99
CA GLY A 558 25.24 24.34 20.25
C GLY A 558 24.30 23.33 20.90
N LYS A 559 23.56 23.81 21.89
CA LYS A 559 22.73 22.95 22.72
C LYS A 559 21.36 22.69 22.09
N TRP A 560 20.99 21.41 22.02
CA TRP A 560 19.69 20.96 21.56
C TRP A 560 18.89 20.36 22.72
N ASN A 561 17.66 20.82 22.91
CA ASN A 561 16.71 20.20 23.82
C ASN A 561 15.89 19.18 23.03
N TYR A 562 15.60 18.03 23.63
CA TYR A 562 14.63 17.08 23.05
C TYR A 562 13.47 16.82 24.01
N GLN A 563 12.31 16.51 23.45
CA GLN A 563 11.14 15.97 24.13
C GLN A 563 10.59 14.77 23.35
N LEU A 564 10.45 13.63 24.02
CA LEU A 564 9.85 12.43 23.45
C LEU A 564 8.32 12.53 23.47
N GLU A 565 7.69 11.99 22.44
CA GLU A 565 6.25 11.82 22.36
C GLU A 565 5.93 10.34 22.08
N MET A 566 5.17 9.72 22.97
CA MET A 566 4.81 8.30 22.84
C MET A 566 3.35 8.05 23.16
N ALA A 567 2.62 7.52 22.17
CA ALA A 567 1.19 7.25 22.27
C ALA A 567 0.84 5.87 21.73
N ARG A 568 -0.19 5.25 22.30
CA ARG A 568 -0.73 3.95 21.87
C ARG A 568 -2.19 4.08 21.47
N GLY A 569 -2.55 3.54 20.31
CA GLY A 569 -3.93 3.44 19.82
C GLY A 569 -3.94 2.91 18.39
N PRO A 570 -5.07 2.40 17.88
CA PRO A 570 -5.17 1.91 16.51
C PRO A 570 -4.66 2.95 15.51
N GLY A 571 -3.68 2.59 14.69
CA GLY A 571 -3.11 3.48 13.67
C GLY A 571 -2.40 4.73 14.20
N ALA A 572 -2.07 4.80 15.50
CA ALA A 572 -1.49 5.99 16.12
C ALA A 572 -0.19 6.46 15.46
N ALA A 573 0.63 5.53 14.94
CA ALA A 573 1.86 5.85 14.23
C ALA A 573 1.60 6.47 12.85
N LEU A 574 0.43 6.21 12.24
CA LEU A 574 0.09 6.59 10.87
C LEU A 574 -0.66 7.92 10.82
N ASP A 575 -1.74 8.03 11.60
CA ASP A 575 -2.68 9.14 11.55
C ASP A 575 -2.60 10.06 12.79
N GLY A 576 -1.74 9.70 13.75
CA GLY A 576 -1.64 10.39 15.03
C GLY A 576 -2.73 9.96 16.02
N GLY A 577 -2.95 10.76 17.05
CA GLY A 577 -3.86 10.41 18.15
C GLY A 577 -3.26 9.36 19.10
N GLY A 578 -4.11 8.45 19.58
CA GLY A 578 -3.76 7.48 20.62
C GLY A 578 -3.69 8.07 22.03
N LYS A 579 -3.60 7.19 23.02
CA LYS A 579 -3.44 7.56 24.43
C LYS A 579 -1.95 7.67 24.76
N ALA A 580 -1.54 8.82 25.28
CA ALA A 580 -0.18 9.03 25.79
C ALA A 580 0.21 7.91 26.76
N MET A 581 1.46 7.45 26.69
CA MET A 581 2.00 6.39 27.54
C MET A 581 2.82 7.02 28.68
N PRO A 582 2.26 7.27 29.88
CA PRO A 582 2.84 8.24 30.83
C PRO A 582 4.24 7.89 31.37
N ARG A 583 4.66 6.62 31.27
CA ARG A 583 6.02 6.19 31.65
C ARG A 583 7.09 6.68 30.65
N PHE A 584 6.70 6.83 29.39
CA PHE A 584 7.58 6.99 28.24
C PHE A 584 7.39 8.35 27.54
N ASP A 585 6.15 8.84 27.53
CA ASP A 585 5.77 10.12 26.94
C ASP A 585 6.30 11.33 27.74
N GLY A 586 6.64 12.41 27.04
CA GLY A 586 7.04 13.68 27.63
C GLY A 586 8.45 13.71 28.25
N LYS A 587 9.24 12.64 28.11
CA LYS A 587 10.65 12.61 28.57
C LYS A 587 11.46 13.69 27.87
N LYS A 588 12.28 14.41 28.62
CA LYS A 588 13.11 15.51 28.11
C LYS A 588 14.58 15.27 28.38
N GLY A 589 15.44 15.85 27.55
CA GLY A 589 16.87 15.90 27.77
C GLY A 589 17.55 16.91 26.87
N GLN A 590 18.89 16.92 26.92
CA GLN A 590 19.72 17.89 26.23
C GLN A 590 20.93 17.21 25.61
N ILE A 591 21.35 17.68 24.44
CA ILE A 591 22.52 17.19 23.70
C ILE A 591 23.34 18.41 23.30
N GLU A 592 24.63 18.40 23.60
CA GLU A 592 25.57 19.43 23.15
C GLU A 592 26.13 19.02 21.80
N ILE A 593 25.92 19.81 20.75
CA ILE A 593 26.37 19.48 19.40
C ILE A 593 27.59 20.32 19.04
N ALA A 594 28.72 19.67 18.78
CA ALA A 594 29.95 20.31 18.31
C ALA A 594 29.97 20.49 16.78
N ALA A 595 30.95 21.23 16.26
CA ALA A 595 31.18 21.30 14.81
C ALA A 595 31.61 19.92 14.26
N SER A 596 31.24 19.64 13.00
CA SER A 596 31.75 18.49 12.27
C SER A 596 33.27 18.60 12.10
N ASP A 597 33.96 17.47 12.21
CA ASP A 597 35.39 17.34 11.89
C ASP A 597 35.64 16.56 10.59
N LYS A 598 34.58 16.26 9.84
CA LYS A 598 34.67 15.58 8.55
C LYS A 598 34.94 16.56 7.42
N SER A 599 35.55 16.08 6.34
CA SER A 599 35.93 16.90 5.20
C SER A 599 36.00 16.05 3.92
N GLY A 600 36.32 16.68 2.78
CA GLY A 600 36.40 15.99 1.51
C GLY A 600 35.03 15.51 1.04
N ARG A 601 34.94 14.26 0.59
CA ARG A 601 33.70 13.68 0.04
C ARG A 601 32.68 13.26 1.10
N ASP A 602 33.09 13.05 2.34
CA ASP A 602 32.17 12.69 3.42
C ASP A 602 31.10 13.77 3.56
N PHE A 603 29.82 13.42 3.38
CA PHE A 603 28.75 14.41 3.38
C PHE A 603 28.58 15.09 4.74
N ARG A 604 29.07 14.51 5.83
CA ARG A 604 29.08 15.18 7.14
C ARG A 604 30.00 16.41 7.16
N GLY A 605 30.95 16.51 6.22
CA GLY A 605 31.75 17.71 5.98
C GLY A 605 31.14 18.70 5.00
N GLN A 606 30.12 18.28 4.23
CA GLN A 606 29.42 19.11 3.25
C GLN A 606 28.09 19.67 3.79
N GLY A 607 27.46 18.95 4.74
CA GLY A 607 26.12 19.21 5.25
C GLY A 607 25.03 18.48 4.45
N ARG A 608 23.76 18.70 4.82
CA ARG A 608 22.61 18.11 4.12
C ARG A 608 22.48 18.65 2.70
N LEU A 609 22.14 17.80 1.75
CA LEU A 609 21.86 18.17 0.37
C LEU A 609 20.39 18.54 0.22
N ASN A 610 20.11 19.80 -0.09
CA ASN A 610 18.76 20.35 -0.11
C ASN A 610 18.31 20.69 -1.54
N TYR A 611 17.02 20.53 -1.78
CA TYR A 611 16.36 21.23 -2.88
C TYR A 611 16.17 22.70 -2.51
N VAL A 612 16.65 23.60 -3.37
CA VAL A 612 16.68 25.06 -3.12
C VAL A 612 15.86 25.85 -4.15
N GLY A 613 14.89 25.21 -4.80
CA GLY A 613 14.04 25.86 -5.81
C GLY A 613 14.74 26.12 -7.16
N GLY A 614 15.80 25.35 -7.46
CA GLY A 614 16.59 25.47 -8.69
C GLY A 614 16.84 24.10 -9.34
N PRO A 615 17.49 24.09 -10.53
CA PRO A 615 17.71 22.85 -11.30
C PRO A 615 18.75 21.91 -10.69
N TYR A 616 19.44 22.34 -9.63
CA TYR A 616 20.46 21.55 -8.92
C TYR A 616 20.19 21.57 -7.41
N LEU A 617 20.51 20.46 -6.76
CA LEU A 617 20.56 20.39 -5.30
C LEU A 617 21.80 21.13 -4.78
N LYS A 618 21.76 21.57 -3.52
CA LYS A 618 22.84 22.34 -2.90
C LYS A 618 23.12 21.87 -1.48
N PHE A 619 24.40 21.67 -1.16
CA PHE A 619 24.83 21.34 0.19
C PHE A 619 24.63 22.52 1.14
N ALA A 620 23.95 22.29 2.26
CA ALA A 620 23.64 23.32 3.25
C ALA A 620 24.87 23.86 3.98
N GLY A 621 25.88 23.01 4.22
CA GLY A 621 27.11 23.40 4.91
C GLY A 621 28.11 24.10 3.99
N SER A 622 28.48 23.47 2.88
CA SER A 622 29.49 24.00 1.96
C SER A 622 28.96 24.97 0.91
N GLY A 623 27.64 24.99 0.67
CA GLY A 623 27.02 25.80 -0.37
C GLY A 623 27.32 25.32 -1.80
N LYS A 624 27.94 24.16 -1.99
CA LYS A 624 28.27 23.65 -3.32
C LYS A 624 27.04 23.07 -4.01
N PRO A 625 26.83 23.33 -5.32
CA PRO A 625 25.82 22.61 -6.09
C PRO A 625 26.24 21.13 -6.25
N PHE A 626 25.27 20.27 -6.51
CA PHE A 626 25.49 18.84 -6.67
C PHE A 626 25.03 18.36 -8.06
N VAL A 627 25.93 17.60 -8.69
CA VAL A 627 25.69 16.84 -9.92
C VAL A 627 26.00 15.39 -9.58
N LYS A 628 25.15 14.45 -10.01
CA LYS A 628 25.33 13.03 -9.70
C LYS A 628 25.87 12.22 -10.88
N ALA A 629 26.72 11.26 -10.57
CA ALA A 629 27.10 10.20 -11.49
C ALA A 629 27.33 8.90 -10.69
N GLY A 630 26.64 7.84 -11.08
CA GLY A 630 26.54 6.64 -10.25
C GLY A 630 26.04 5.39 -10.97
N ALA A 631 25.83 4.34 -10.19
CA ALA A 631 25.23 3.10 -10.67
C ALA A 631 23.72 3.13 -10.40
N ASP A 632 22.92 2.84 -11.42
CA ASP A 632 21.49 2.55 -11.23
C ASP A 632 21.26 1.05 -10.98
N ALA A 633 22.19 0.23 -11.50
CA ALA A 633 22.18 -1.21 -11.33
C ALA A 633 23.04 -1.68 -10.14
N PRO A 634 22.74 -2.84 -9.56
CA PRO A 634 21.50 -3.58 -9.74
C PRO A 634 20.37 -2.98 -8.89
N GLU A 635 19.14 -2.99 -9.39
CA GLU A 635 17.95 -2.67 -8.57
C GLU A 635 17.87 -3.56 -7.31
N THR A 636 18.38 -4.80 -7.43
CA THR A 636 18.40 -5.85 -6.40
C THR A 636 19.59 -5.72 -5.45
N LEU A 637 20.26 -4.56 -5.36
CA LEU A 637 21.45 -4.35 -4.51
C LEU A 637 21.26 -4.82 -3.06
N LEU A 638 20.05 -4.67 -2.53
CA LEU A 638 19.69 -5.08 -1.17
C LEU A 638 19.32 -6.58 -1.02
N ALA A 639 19.24 -7.34 -2.12
CA ALA A 639 19.06 -8.79 -2.09
C ALA A 639 20.39 -9.49 -1.78
N TYR A 640 20.83 -9.43 -0.53
CA TYR A 640 22.20 -9.78 -0.14
C TYR A 640 22.23 -10.89 0.92
N THR A 641 23.10 -11.90 0.74
CA THR A 641 23.15 -13.11 1.59
C THR A 641 23.50 -12.84 3.05
N ASP A 642 24.14 -11.70 3.33
CA ASP A 642 24.57 -11.35 4.69
C ASP A 642 23.51 -10.59 5.47
N PHE A 643 22.42 -10.16 4.84
CA PHE A 643 21.27 -9.64 5.55
C PHE A 643 20.43 -10.75 6.17
N ASP A 644 19.87 -10.49 7.34
CA ASP A 644 18.98 -11.41 8.02
C ASP A 644 17.64 -11.52 7.28
N ASP A 645 16.98 -12.68 7.43
CA ASP A 645 15.64 -12.97 6.93
C ASP A 645 15.37 -12.49 5.47
N THR A 646 16.39 -12.62 4.63
CA THR A 646 16.36 -12.24 3.21
C THR A 646 16.38 -13.51 2.36
N THR A 647 15.46 -13.63 1.40
CA THR A 647 15.30 -14.81 0.55
C THR A 647 15.07 -14.42 -0.90
N ALA A 648 15.55 -15.23 -1.84
CA ALA A 648 15.26 -15.06 -3.26
C ALA A 648 14.17 -16.05 -3.68
N HIS A 649 13.16 -15.57 -4.43
CA HIS A 649 12.05 -16.40 -4.89
C HIS A 649 12.21 -16.84 -6.35
N LYS A 650 13.09 -16.19 -7.11
CA LYS A 650 13.43 -16.55 -8.48
C LYS A 650 14.83 -17.18 -8.54
N GLY A 651 14.91 -18.44 -8.96
CA GLY A 651 16.20 -19.14 -9.10
C GLY A 651 17.18 -18.48 -10.08
N SER A 652 16.67 -17.67 -11.03
CA SER A 652 17.47 -16.89 -11.97
C SER A 652 18.02 -15.58 -11.40
N VAL A 653 17.54 -15.13 -10.24
CA VAL A 653 17.96 -13.89 -9.56
C VAL A 653 18.31 -14.20 -8.11
N PRO A 654 19.46 -14.87 -7.86
CA PRO A 654 19.86 -15.27 -6.52
C PRO A 654 20.23 -14.07 -5.65
N LEU A 655 20.30 -14.30 -4.34
CA LEU A 655 20.90 -13.34 -3.43
C LEU A 655 22.38 -13.14 -3.77
N LYS A 656 22.81 -11.88 -3.70
CA LYS A 656 24.16 -11.43 -3.99
C LYS A 656 25.11 -11.80 -2.88
N THR A 657 26.39 -11.91 -3.21
CA THR A 657 27.48 -12.12 -2.26
C THR A 657 28.47 -10.96 -2.23
N TRP A 658 28.48 -10.15 -3.28
CA TRP A 658 29.42 -9.07 -3.56
C TRP A 658 30.89 -9.51 -3.41
N LYS A 659 31.15 -10.79 -3.72
CA LYS A 659 32.46 -11.42 -3.45
C LYS A 659 33.60 -10.77 -4.21
N ALA A 660 33.35 -10.29 -5.43
CA ALA A 660 34.33 -9.57 -6.23
C ALA A 660 34.84 -8.28 -5.54
N HIS A 661 34.09 -7.76 -4.58
CA HIS A 661 34.38 -6.53 -3.87
C HIS A 661 34.87 -6.73 -2.43
N GLU A 662 35.02 -7.97 -1.93
CA GLU A 662 35.67 -8.21 -0.63
C GLU A 662 37.10 -7.63 -0.57
N GLN A 663 37.79 -7.56 -1.73
CA GLN A 663 39.10 -6.93 -1.86
C GLN A 663 39.09 -5.40 -1.66
N ASP A 664 37.92 -4.77 -1.81
CA ASP A 664 37.75 -3.33 -1.70
C ASP A 664 37.34 -2.90 -0.28
N TYR A 665 36.99 -3.87 0.58
CA TYR A 665 36.76 -3.64 2.01
C TYR A 665 38.07 -3.25 2.72
N ARG A 666 38.01 -2.25 3.59
CA ARG A 666 39.18 -1.73 4.32
C ARG A 666 39.04 -1.98 5.81
N THR A 667 40.17 -2.19 6.48
CA THR A 667 40.18 -2.30 7.93
C THR A 667 39.62 -1.02 8.56
N GLY A 668 38.58 -1.17 9.39
CA GLY A 668 37.88 -0.05 10.04
C GLY A 668 36.55 0.32 9.37
N ASP A 669 36.28 -0.19 8.17
CA ASP A 669 34.94 -0.10 7.57
C ASP A 669 33.92 -0.90 8.39
N PRO A 670 32.64 -0.51 8.37
CA PRO A 670 31.64 -1.16 9.20
C PRO A 670 31.33 -2.58 8.70
N SER A 671 30.90 -3.43 9.63
CA SER A 671 30.41 -4.79 9.41
C SER A 671 29.47 -5.15 10.55
N TRP A 672 28.66 -6.19 10.38
CA TRP A 672 27.82 -6.74 11.45
C TRP A 672 28.14 -8.22 11.68
N LYS A 673 27.65 -8.80 12.79
CA LYS A 673 27.76 -10.23 13.09
C LYS A 673 29.17 -10.81 12.86
N ASP A 674 30.17 -10.16 13.44
CA ASP A 674 31.57 -10.59 13.35
C ASP A 674 32.11 -10.73 11.90
N GLY A 675 31.69 -9.83 11.02
CA GLY A 675 32.34 -9.64 9.71
C GLY A 675 31.45 -9.89 8.50
N LYS A 676 30.15 -10.06 8.67
CA LYS A 676 29.18 -9.95 7.58
C LYS A 676 29.11 -8.53 7.05
N GLY A 677 28.74 -8.39 5.78
CA GLY A 677 28.56 -7.09 5.14
C GLY A 677 29.72 -6.63 4.25
N LYS A 678 30.87 -7.29 4.36
CA LYS A 678 32.13 -6.80 3.77
C LYS A 678 32.08 -6.67 2.25
N GLY A 679 31.43 -7.60 1.56
CA GLY A 679 31.31 -7.55 0.11
C GLY A 679 30.58 -6.28 -0.35
N LEU A 680 29.39 -6.02 0.18
CA LEU A 680 28.59 -4.84 -0.20
C LEU A 680 29.26 -3.53 0.23
N ILE A 681 29.84 -3.47 1.43
CA ILE A 681 30.61 -2.31 1.88
C ILE A 681 31.82 -2.06 0.97
N GLY A 682 32.52 -3.12 0.55
CA GLY A 682 33.58 -3.05 -0.45
C GLY A 682 33.09 -2.56 -1.82
N ALA A 683 31.90 -2.96 -2.25
CA ALA A 683 31.33 -2.53 -3.52
C ALA A 683 31.10 -1.00 -3.53
N LEU A 684 30.59 -0.46 -2.43
CA LEU A 684 30.44 1.00 -2.27
C LEU A 684 31.80 1.71 -2.19
N ASN A 685 32.80 1.11 -1.52
CA ASN A 685 34.17 1.64 -1.52
C ASN A 685 34.76 1.69 -2.92
N TYR A 686 34.49 0.69 -3.76
CA TYR A 686 34.95 0.65 -5.13
C TYR A 686 34.34 1.79 -5.95
N LEU A 687 33.01 1.95 -5.94
CA LEU A 687 32.33 3.06 -6.63
C LEU A 687 32.88 4.42 -6.17
N ALA A 688 33.03 4.59 -4.85
CA ALA A 688 33.63 5.79 -4.29
C ALA A 688 35.08 5.97 -4.79
N SER A 689 35.91 4.93 -4.78
CA SER A 689 37.30 5.02 -5.25
C SER A 689 37.43 5.41 -6.73
N LYS A 690 36.43 5.06 -7.55
CA LYS A 690 36.33 5.47 -8.96
C LYS A 690 35.82 6.91 -9.15
N GLY A 691 35.47 7.60 -8.07
CA GLY A 691 35.03 8.99 -8.07
C GLY A 691 33.53 9.18 -8.28
N LEU A 692 32.75 8.10 -8.30
CA LEU A 692 31.29 8.19 -8.35
C LEU A 692 30.73 8.72 -7.03
N ASN A 693 29.56 9.34 -7.08
CA ASN A 693 28.95 10.01 -5.94
C ASN A 693 27.46 9.68 -5.77
N ALA A 694 26.94 8.64 -6.42
CA ALA A 694 25.57 8.20 -6.29
C ALA A 694 25.43 6.69 -6.56
N PHE A 695 24.39 6.09 -6.00
CA PHE A 695 23.89 4.77 -6.38
C PHE A 695 22.39 4.67 -6.05
N SER A 696 21.67 3.88 -6.84
CA SER A 696 20.27 3.55 -6.59
C SER A 696 20.08 2.11 -6.14
N PHE A 697 18.88 1.84 -5.62
CA PHE A 697 18.42 0.53 -5.16
C PHE A 697 16.91 0.57 -4.94
N LEU A 698 16.25 -0.59 -5.05
CA LEU A 698 14.86 -0.79 -4.62
C LEU A 698 14.86 -1.29 -3.16
N PRO A 699 14.17 -0.63 -2.20
CA PRO A 699 13.89 -1.19 -0.88
C PRO A 699 12.68 -2.14 -0.90
N TYR A 700 11.92 -2.19 -1.99
CA TYR A 700 10.79 -3.11 -2.15
C TYR A 700 10.61 -3.52 -3.62
N ASN A 701 10.76 -4.83 -3.91
CA ASN A 701 10.58 -5.42 -5.24
C ASN A 701 9.81 -6.77 -5.24
N ALA A 702 9.06 -7.07 -4.17
CA ALA A 702 8.37 -8.35 -4.07
C ALA A 702 7.30 -8.48 -5.17
N GLY A 703 7.35 -9.55 -5.96
CA GLY A 703 6.44 -9.76 -7.09
C GLY A 703 6.89 -9.11 -8.40
N GLY A 704 7.81 -8.14 -8.34
CA GLY A 704 8.48 -7.53 -9.49
C GLY A 704 9.65 -8.37 -10.02
N ASP A 705 10.57 -7.77 -10.79
CA ASP A 705 11.59 -8.49 -11.55
C ASP A 705 12.58 -9.28 -10.68
N GLY A 706 13.04 -8.70 -9.58
CA GLY A 706 13.92 -9.39 -8.63
C GLY A 706 13.22 -10.35 -7.65
N ASP A 707 12.06 -9.96 -7.11
CA ASP A 707 11.29 -10.71 -6.10
C ASP A 707 12.13 -11.25 -4.92
N ASN A 708 12.93 -10.36 -4.33
CA ASN A 708 13.96 -10.72 -3.35
C ASN A 708 14.35 -9.60 -2.36
N VAL A 709 13.67 -8.45 -2.40
CA VAL A 709 13.88 -7.30 -1.51
C VAL A 709 12.54 -6.81 -0.96
N TRP A 710 12.43 -6.76 0.36
CA TRP A 710 11.34 -6.09 1.09
C TRP A 710 11.81 -5.73 2.50
N PRO A 711 11.25 -4.69 3.11
CA PRO A 711 11.61 -4.26 4.48
C PRO A 711 10.86 -5.05 5.57
N PHE A 712 9.90 -5.88 5.17
CA PHE A 712 8.97 -6.55 6.07
C PHE A 712 9.58 -7.77 6.77
N ALA A 713 9.00 -8.13 7.92
CA ALA A 713 9.33 -9.36 8.65
C ALA A 713 8.95 -10.63 7.87
N SER A 714 8.00 -10.51 6.93
CA SER A 714 7.73 -11.53 5.92
C SER A 714 7.23 -10.88 4.64
N ARG A 715 7.48 -11.52 3.50
CA ARG A 715 7.19 -10.98 2.15
C ARG A 715 5.78 -10.40 2.00
N GLU A 716 4.76 -11.09 2.53
CA GLU A 716 3.35 -10.68 2.38
C GLU A 716 2.83 -9.81 3.54
N ASP A 717 3.63 -9.55 4.57
CA ASP A 717 3.17 -8.86 5.78
C ASP A 717 3.63 -7.40 5.81
N LYS A 718 2.95 -6.58 5.03
CA LYS A 718 3.26 -5.15 4.80
C LYS A 718 3.12 -4.27 6.05
N LEU A 719 2.60 -4.82 7.16
CA LEU A 719 2.36 -4.10 8.41
C LEU A 719 3.35 -4.44 9.53
N HIS A 720 4.28 -5.38 9.31
CA HIS A 720 5.31 -5.76 10.29
C HIS A 720 6.70 -5.67 9.66
N TYR A 721 7.64 -4.99 10.32
CA TYR A 721 8.94 -4.62 9.73
C TYR A 721 10.07 -5.35 10.44
N ASP A 722 10.99 -5.91 9.66
CA ASP A 722 12.13 -6.66 10.16
C ASP A 722 13.14 -5.72 10.83
N CYS A 723 13.29 -5.85 12.14
CA CYS A 723 14.17 -4.98 12.91
C CYS A 723 15.64 -5.22 12.57
N SER A 724 16.04 -6.47 12.35
CA SER A 724 17.44 -6.87 12.17
C SER A 724 17.98 -6.53 10.77
N LYS A 725 17.23 -6.89 9.73
CA LYS A 725 17.52 -6.57 8.33
C LYS A 725 17.63 -5.06 8.14
N LEU A 726 16.68 -4.28 8.66
CA LEU A 726 16.67 -2.83 8.49
C LEU A 726 17.76 -2.11 9.29
N ASP A 727 18.22 -2.68 10.42
CA ASP A 727 19.39 -2.16 11.12
C ASP A 727 20.68 -2.40 10.30
N GLN A 728 20.78 -3.55 9.62
CA GLN A 728 21.90 -3.86 8.70
C GLN A 728 21.89 -2.99 7.45
N TRP A 729 20.72 -2.69 6.88
CA TRP A 729 20.59 -1.68 5.81
C TRP A 729 21.08 -0.31 6.28
N GLY A 730 20.76 0.06 7.52
CA GLY A 730 21.23 1.30 8.14
C GLY A 730 22.75 1.42 8.16
N VAL A 731 23.47 0.32 8.38
CA VAL A 731 24.94 0.28 8.31
C VAL A 731 25.45 0.63 6.91
N VAL A 732 24.83 0.07 5.86
CA VAL A 732 25.20 0.31 4.47
C VAL A 732 24.95 1.77 4.07
N PHE A 733 23.80 2.33 4.45
CA PHE A 733 23.45 3.71 4.09
C PHE A 733 24.28 4.75 4.84
N ASP A 734 24.58 4.52 6.12
CA ASP A 734 25.50 5.38 6.88
C ASP A 734 26.91 5.35 6.26
N HIS A 735 27.36 4.19 5.78
CA HIS A 735 28.62 4.07 5.06
C HIS A 735 28.58 4.83 3.72
N GLY A 736 27.48 4.73 2.97
CA GLY A 736 27.26 5.52 1.75
C GLY A 736 27.40 7.02 2.00
N THR A 737 26.79 7.54 3.07
CA THR A 737 26.95 8.94 3.51
C THR A 737 28.42 9.28 3.80
N ALA A 738 29.14 8.41 4.53
CA ALA A 738 30.56 8.61 4.84
C ALA A 738 31.46 8.57 3.60
N GLN A 739 31.08 7.77 2.58
CA GLN A 739 31.76 7.70 1.29
C GLN A 739 31.30 8.77 0.30
N GLY A 740 30.42 9.71 0.68
CA GLY A 740 29.95 10.75 -0.23
C GLY A 740 29.17 10.18 -1.42
N LEU A 741 28.33 9.19 -1.15
CA LEU A 741 27.44 8.55 -2.12
C LEU A 741 26.00 8.96 -1.83
N PHE A 742 25.37 9.64 -2.79
CA PHE A 742 23.96 9.98 -2.78
C PHE A 742 23.12 8.70 -2.84
N LEU A 743 22.16 8.59 -1.94
CA LEU A 743 21.29 7.41 -1.82
C LEU A 743 20.02 7.63 -2.64
N HIS A 744 19.90 6.99 -3.79
CA HIS A 744 18.70 7.09 -4.60
C HIS A 744 17.69 5.99 -4.22
N PHE A 745 16.74 6.32 -3.33
CA PHE A 745 15.68 5.40 -2.93
C PHE A 745 14.59 5.36 -4.01
N LYS A 746 14.66 4.40 -4.93
CA LYS A 746 13.51 4.01 -5.77
C LYS A 746 12.56 3.21 -4.89
N LEU A 747 11.53 3.83 -4.32
CA LEU A 747 10.77 3.23 -3.21
C LEU A 747 10.06 1.92 -3.58
N GLN A 748 9.72 1.71 -4.85
CA GLN A 748 8.95 0.54 -5.30
C GLN A 748 9.11 0.39 -6.82
N GLU A 749 9.03 -0.82 -7.33
CA GLU A 749 8.81 -1.13 -8.76
C GLU A 749 7.31 -1.00 -9.12
N ASN A 750 6.96 -1.24 -10.38
CA ASN A 750 5.60 -1.13 -10.87
C ASN A 750 4.63 -2.05 -10.12
N GLU A 751 4.97 -3.31 -9.84
CA GLU A 751 4.04 -4.26 -9.22
C GLU A 751 3.60 -3.84 -7.81
N MET A 752 4.44 -3.12 -7.07
CA MET A 752 4.12 -2.71 -5.71
C MET A 752 3.43 -1.35 -5.66
N ASP A 753 3.47 -0.60 -6.77
CA ASP A 753 2.94 0.75 -6.79
C ASP A 753 1.41 0.78 -6.78
N ASP A 754 0.72 -0.11 -7.51
CA ASP A 754 -0.72 -0.23 -7.56
C ASP A 754 -1.20 -1.53 -8.27
N ASP A 755 -2.50 -1.65 -8.54
CA ASP A 755 -3.09 -2.86 -9.17
C ASP A 755 -3.04 -2.86 -10.72
N ARG A 756 -2.35 -1.90 -11.34
CA ARG A 756 -2.20 -1.73 -12.80
C ARG A 756 -0.78 -2.13 -13.18
N ARG A 757 -0.65 -3.08 -14.11
CA ARG A 757 0.66 -3.59 -14.51
C ARG A 757 1.07 -3.14 -15.90
N GLY A 758 2.37 -2.91 -16.05
CA GLY A 758 3.08 -2.68 -17.30
C GLY A 758 2.73 -1.38 -18.01
N HIS A 759 3.28 -1.23 -19.21
CA HIS A 759 3.15 -0.02 -20.04
C HIS A 759 1.72 0.43 -20.31
N ASP A 760 0.75 -0.50 -20.37
CA ASP A 760 -0.64 -0.20 -20.67
C ASP A 760 -1.48 0.06 -19.41
N ALA A 761 -0.85 -0.04 -18.22
CA ALA A 761 -1.53 0.01 -16.93
C ALA A 761 -2.73 -0.97 -16.89
N ASP A 762 -2.48 -2.22 -17.33
CA ASP A 762 -3.51 -3.24 -17.47
C ASP A 762 -4.16 -3.52 -16.11
N SER A 763 -5.46 -3.23 -16.03
CA SER A 763 -6.31 -3.45 -14.85
C SER A 763 -7.19 -4.68 -15.08
N SER A 764 -6.60 -5.80 -15.49
CA SER A 764 -7.31 -7.05 -15.85
C SER A 764 -8.16 -7.67 -14.71
N GLY A 765 -8.20 -7.03 -13.54
CA GLY A 765 -9.14 -7.31 -12.45
C GLY A 765 -8.63 -8.31 -11.43
N ALA A 766 -7.47 -8.95 -11.67
CA ALA A 766 -6.72 -9.66 -10.66
C ALA A 766 -5.80 -8.64 -9.96
N GLY A 767 -6.13 -8.25 -8.73
CA GLY A 767 -5.31 -7.33 -7.94
C GLY A 767 -3.88 -7.84 -7.76
N VAL A 768 -2.94 -6.94 -7.47
CA VAL A 768 -1.54 -7.31 -7.25
C VAL A 768 -1.31 -7.52 -5.77
N ALA A 769 -1.03 -8.77 -5.37
CA ALA A 769 -0.92 -9.12 -3.95
C ALA A 769 0.13 -8.27 -3.21
N GLU A 770 1.18 -7.86 -3.91
CA GLU A 770 2.29 -7.07 -3.39
C GLU A 770 2.06 -5.54 -3.48
N SER A 771 1.01 -5.05 -4.14
CA SER A 771 0.74 -3.60 -4.24
C SER A 771 0.39 -2.98 -2.90
N LEU A 772 0.94 -1.80 -2.58
CA LEU A 772 0.60 -1.11 -1.34
C LEU A 772 -0.74 -0.38 -1.51
N ASP A 773 -1.75 -0.82 -0.77
CA ASP A 773 -3.10 -0.25 -0.76
C ASP A 773 -3.75 -0.09 -2.16
N GLY A 774 -3.39 -0.94 -3.14
CA GLY A 774 -3.88 -0.86 -4.52
C GLY A 774 -3.60 0.49 -5.20
N GLY A 775 -2.54 1.19 -4.79
CA GLY A 775 -2.15 2.51 -5.32
C GLY A 775 -2.40 3.69 -4.38
N LYS A 776 -3.34 3.54 -3.45
CA LYS A 776 -3.78 4.63 -2.59
C LYS A 776 -2.76 4.94 -1.50
N LEU A 777 -2.87 6.11 -0.88
CA LEU A 777 -2.17 6.43 0.36
C LEU A 777 -2.91 5.84 1.58
N GLY A 778 -3.00 4.52 1.64
CA GLY A 778 -3.62 3.78 2.74
C GLY A 778 -2.63 3.47 3.87
N PRO A 779 -3.03 2.61 4.83
CA PRO A 779 -2.20 2.24 5.97
C PRO A 779 -0.86 1.61 5.60
N GLU A 780 -0.80 0.78 4.57
CA GLU A 780 0.43 0.07 4.17
C GLU A 780 1.47 1.06 3.64
N ARG A 781 1.08 1.93 2.71
CA ARG A 781 1.93 2.93 2.09
C ARG A 781 2.37 4.02 3.06
N LYS A 782 1.46 4.49 3.93
CA LYS A 782 1.81 5.43 5.00
C LYS A 782 2.86 4.83 5.92
N LEU A 783 2.66 3.58 6.35
CA LEU A 783 3.61 2.90 7.21
C LEU A 783 4.96 2.74 6.51
N TYR A 784 4.96 2.32 5.25
CA TYR A 784 6.17 2.14 4.45
C TYR A 784 7.00 3.41 4.35
N CYS A 785 6.38 4.51 3.91
CA CYS A 785 7.04 5.80 3.83
C CYS A 785 7.56 6.25 5.20
N ARG A 786 6.75 6.10 6.26
CA ARG A 786 7.15 6.50 7.62
C ARG A 786 8.32 5.67 8.15
N GLN A 787 8.36 4.36 7.91
CA GLN A 787 9.44 3.48 8.35
C GLN A 787 10.75 3.80 7.62
N MET A 788 10.71 4.03 6.31
CA MET A 788 11.89 4.46 5.55
C MET A 788 12.44 5.80 6.08
N ILE A 789 11.56 6.79 6.33
CA ILE A 789 11.95 8.08 6.91
C ILE A 789 12.53 7.92 8.32
N ALA A 790 11.85 7.19 9.21
CA ALA A 790 12.26 7.06 10.62
C ALA A 790 13.62 6.37 10.77
N ARG A 791 13.94 5.44 9.88
CA ARG A 791 15.18 4.66 9.92
C ARG A 791 16.33 5.29 9.14
N PHE A 792 16.04 5.93 8.01
CA PHE A 792 17.07 6.35 7.06
C PHE A 792 17.06 7.83 6.69
N GLY A 793 16.01 8.58 7.05
CA GLY A 793 15.88 10.01 6.73
C GLY A 793 16.95 10.89 7.38
N HIS A 794 17.69 10.42 8.38
CA HIS A 794 18.81 11.21 8.94
C HIS A 794 19.98 11.37 7.96
N ASN A 795 20.12 10.48 6.97
CA ASN A 795 21.17 10.55 5.95
C ASN A 795 21.12 11.89 5.21
N LEU A 796 22.29 12.39 4.80
CA LEU A 796 22.42 13.79 4.41
C LEU A 796 22.11 14.06 2.94
N ALA A 797 22.22 13.05 2.08
CA ALA A 797 22.03 13.21 0.64
C ALA A 797 21.31 11.99 0.08
N LEU A 798 20.01 12.16 -0.13
CA LEU A 798 19.11 11.17 -0.71
C LEU A 798 17.96 11.88 -1.44
N ASN A 799 17.24 11.14 -2.28
CA ASN A 799 15.89 11.49 -2.71
C ASN A 799 14.91 10.39 -2.29
N TRP A 800 13.63 10.74 -2.25
CA TRP A 800 12.54 9.77 -2.26
C TRP A 800 11.99 9.71 -3.68
N ASN A 801 12.38 8.70 -4.45
CA ASN A 801 11.77 8.43 -5.74
C ASN A 801 10.53 7.57 -5.51
N ILE A 802 9.36 8.09 -5.90
CA ILE A 802 8.04 7.51 -5.58
C ILE A 802 7.91 6.07 -6.08
N GLY A 803 8.49 5.76 -7.23
CA GLY A 803 8.52 4.42 -7.78
C GLY A 803 9.15 4.41 -9.17
N GLU A 804 9.70 3.28 -9.55
CA GLU A 804 10.12 2.96 -10.90
C GLU A 804 8.92 2.62 -11.77
N GLU A 805 9.05 2.92 -13.08
CA GLU A 805 8.04 2.62 -14.09
C GLU A 805 6.58 2.87 -13.63
N ASN A 806 6.38 3.99 -12.94
CA ASN A 806 5.22 4.18 -12.09
C ASN A 806 3.90 4.28 -12.89
N THR A 807 2.89 3.51 -12.48
CA THR A 807 1.53 3.51 -13.04
C THR A 807 0.49 4.20 -12.17
N GLN A 808 0.89 4.71 -11.00
CA GLN A 808 -0.02 5.41 -10.10
C GLN A 808 -0.73 6.56 -10.80
N SER A 809 -1.99 6.80 -10.43
CA SER A 809 -2.72 7.96 -10.92
C SER A 809 -2.07 9.24 -10.42
N THR A 810 -2.31 10.33 -11.14
CA THR A 810 -1.85 11.67 -10.75
C THR A 810 -2.19 12.01 -9.29
N GLN A 811 -3.38 11.62 -8.81
CA GLN A 811 -3.79 11.92 -7.44
C GLN A 811 -3.02 11.08 -6.41
N GLU A 812 -2.84 9.79 -6.67
CA GLU A 812 -2.06 8.90 -5.81
C GLU A 812 -0.60 9.34 -5.67
N ILE A 813 0.01 9.79 -6.79
CA ILE A 813 1.35 10.39 -6.80
C ILE A 813 1.39 11.65 -5.92
N LYS A 814 0.40 12.54 -6.07
CA LYS A 814 0.31 13.78 -5.27
C LYS A 814 0.15 13.50 -3.78
N ASP A 815 -0.66 12.51 -3.42
CA ASP A 815 -0.91 12.13 -2.05
C ASP A 815 0.35 11.55 -1.40
N MET A 816 1.02 10.61 -2.08
CA MET A 816 2.28 10.03 -1.59
C MET A 816 3.39 11.08 -1.49
N ALA A 817 3.57 11.94 -2.50
CA ALA A 817 4.53 13.04 -2.46
C ALA A 817 4.27 14.00 -1.29
N SER A 818 2.99 14.33 -1.05
CA SER A 818 2.59 15.21 0.05
C SER A 818 2.81 14.57 1.41
N TYR A 819 2.62 13.25 1.53
CA TYR A 819 2.91 12.51 2.76
C TYR A 819 4.40 12.46 3.07
N LEU A 820 5.24 12.17 2.07
CA LEU A 820 6.71 12.20 2.19
C LEU A 820 7.18 13.60 2.62
N ASP A 821 6.73 14.64 1.91
CA ASP A 821 7.05 16.04 2.24
C ASP A 821 6.61 16.40 3.66
N LYS A 822 5.43 15.97 4.12
CA LYS A 822 4.94 16.27 5.47
C LYS A 822 5.71 15.51 6.56
N THR A 823 6.02 14.24 6.32
CA THR A 823 6.54 13.30 7.33
C THR A 823 8.05 13.38 7.49
N ASP A 824 8.78 13.67 6.40
CA ASP A 824 10.23 13.84 6.45
C ASP A 824 10.59 15.17 7.17
N PRO A 825 11.25 15.12 8.34
CA PRO A 825 11.63 16.33 9.06
C PRO A 825 12.66 17.19 8.31
N TYR A 826 13.38 16.59 7.34
CA TYR A 826 14.49 17.24 6.65
C TYR A 826 14.18 17.66 5.22
N LYS A 827 12.99 17.32 4.70
CA LYS A 827 12.50 17.72 3.37
C LYS A 827 13.44 17.30 2.24
N HIS A 828 13.85 16.03 2.22
CA HIS A 828 14.59 15.50 1.07
C HIS A 828 13.79 15.64 -0.22
N PRO A 829 14.46 15.83 -1.37
CA PRO A 829 13.78 15.95 -2.65
C PRO A 829 12.95 14.70 -2.95
N VAL A 830 11.69 14.90 -3.34
CA VAL A 830 10.82 13.84 -3.86
C VAL A 830 10.87 13.89 -5.39
N VAL A 831 11.13 12.77 -6.03
CA VAL A 831 11.15 12.64 -7.50
C VAL A 831 10.27 11.46 -7.94
N ILE A 832 10.11 11.28 -9.23
CA ILE A 832 9.35 10.17 -9.80
C ILE A 832 10.03 9.67 -11.07
N HIS A 833 9.99 8.36 -11.26
CA HIS A 833 10.42 7.66 -12.47
C HIS A 833 9.20 7.09 -13.20
N THR A 834 9.23 7.06 -14.53
CA THR A 834 8.12 6.56 -15.34
C THR A 834 8.61 6.08 -16.70
N PHE A 835 7.77 5.28 -17.37
CA PHE A 835 8.05 4.74 -18.69
C PHE A 835 8.39 5.83 -19.74
N PRO A 836 9.29 5.53 -20.71
CA PRO A 836 9.72 6.52 -21.70
C PRO A 836 8.58 7.15 -22.50
N ASN A 837 7.55 6.36 -22.85
CA ASN A 837 6.40 6.81 -23.62
C ASN A 837 5.29 7.47 -22.77
N GLN A 838 5.42 7.51 -21.44
CA GLN A 838 4.42 8.08 -20.53
C GLN A 838 4.82 9.41 -19.88
N GLN A 839 6.05 9.90 -20.12
CA GLN A 839 6.54 11.12 -19.46
C GLN A 839 5.60 12.33 -19.58
N ASP A 840 4.99 12.54 -20.75
CA ASP A 840 4.01 13.64 -20.92
C ASP A 840 2.75 13.45 -20.09
N LYS A 841 2.26 12.21 -19.98
CA LYS A 841 1.07 11.86 -19.20
C LYS A 841 1.34 12.04 -17.69
N VAL A 842 2.51 11.63 -17.23
CA VAL A 842 2.86 11.61 -15.80
C VAL A 842 3.39 12.96 -15.31
N TYR A 843 4.38 13.55 -15.99
CA TYR A 843 5.08 14.72 -15.46
C TYR A 843 4.28 16.02 -15.62
N LYS A 844 3.63 16.26 -16.77
CA LYS A 844 2.90 17.53 -17.02
C LYS A 844 1.90 17.91 -15.91
N PRO A 845 1.02 17.03 -15.43
CA PRO A 845 0.04 17.39 -14.40
C PRO A 845 0.64 17.60 -13.00
N LEU A 846 1.95 17.39 -12.83
CA LEU A 846 2.68 17.49 -11.56
C LEU A 846 3.61 18.72 -11.49
N LEU A 847 3.80 19.43 -12.60
CA LEU A 847 4.67 20.61 -12.69
C LEU A 847 4.20 21.78 -11.80
N GLY A 848 5.13 22.67 -11.47
CA GLY A 848 4.84 23.85 -10.65
C GLY A 848 4.40 23.48 -9.24
N ASP A 849 3.41 24.19 -8.72
CA ASP A 849 2.83 23.94 -7.39
C ASP A 849 1.78 22.82 -7.38
N ALA A 850 1.55 22.15 -8.51
CA ALA A 850 0.56 21.08 -8.60
C ALA A 850 0.94 19.83 -7.76
N SER A 851 2.21 19.69 -7.39
CA SER A 851 2.70 18.60 -6.54
C SER A 851 3.89 19.00 -5.67
N LYS A 852 4.24 18.14 -4.71
CA LYS A 852 5.46 18.28 -3.90
C LYS A 852 6.73 17.77 -4.57
N LEU A 853 6.66 17.29 -5.80
CA LEU A 853 7.85 16.84 -6.53
C LEU A 853 8.86 17.97 -6.73
N ALA A 854 10.13 17.63 -6.56
CA ALA A 854 11.29 18.50 -6.76
C ALA A 854 12.02 18.16 -8.06
N GLY A 855 11.66 17.09 -8.76
CA GLY A 855 12.44 16.58 -9.87
C GLY A 855 11.81 15.41 -10.63
N ALA A 856 12.48 15.04 -11.72
CA ALA A 856 12.17 13.87 -12.52
C ALA A 856 13.39 12.95 -12.62
N SER A 857 13.14 11.66 -12.52
CA SER A 857 14.10 10.57 -12.72
C SER A 857 13.80 9.95 -14.08
N LEU A 858 14.56 10.32 -15.11
CA LEU A 858 14.19 10.01 -16.49
C LEU A 858 14.65 8.62 -16.94
N GLN A 859 13.73 7.86 -17.53
CA GLN A 859 13.98 6.68 -18.35
C GLN A 859 13.85 7.00 -19.83
N ASN A 860 14.89 6.78 -20.64
CA ASN A 860 14.93 7.14 -22.07
C ASN A 860 15.85 6.23 -22.88
N SER A 861 15.76 6.23 -24.22
CA SER A 861 16.86 5.70 -25.05
C SER A 861 18.16 6.46 -24.79
N TRP A 862 19.31 5.77 -24.83
CA TRP A 862 20.63 6.39 -24.61
C TRP A 862 20.92 7.63 -25.48
N ASN A 863 20.34 7.70 -26.67
CA ASN A 863 20.49 8.80 -27.63
C ASN A 863 19.40 9.88 -27.54
N ASP A 864 18.41 9.74 -26.66
CA ASP A 864 17.31 10.70 -26.51
C ASP A 864 17.47 11.60 -25.27
N VAL A 865 18.48 11.33 -24.43
CA VAL A 865 18.69 11.95 -23.12
C VAL A 865 18.77 13.47 -23.18
N HIS A 866 19.49 14.04 -24.14
CA HIS A 866 19.70 15.49 -24.20
C HIS A 866 18.39 16.28 -24.38
N HIS A 867 17.64 15.99 -25.45
CA HIS A 867 16.43 16.75 -25.77
C HIS A 867 15.31 16.52 -24.75
N LEU A 868 15.21 15.32 -24.16
CA LEU A 868 14.22 15.02 -23.12
C LEU A 868 14.58 15.65 -21.77
N THR A 869 15.87 15.67 -21.41
CA THR A 869 16.33 16.43 -20.24
C THR A 869 15.99 17.92 -20.39
N LYS A 870 16.34 18.52 -21.54
CA LYS A 870 16.04 19.93 -21.81
C LYS A 870 14.55 20.22 -21.72
N LYS A 871 13.71 19.37 -22.34
CA LYS A 871 12.24 19.50 -22.29
C LYS A 871 11.73 19.66 -20.86
N TRP A 872 12.16 18.82 -19.93
CA TRP A 872 11.66 18.83 -18.55
C TRP A 872 12.29 19.91 -17.67
N VAL A 873 13.56 20.27 -17.93
CA VAL A 873 14.18 21.45 -17.29
C VAL A 873 13.44 22.72 -17.68
N ASP A 874 13.13 22.91 -18.97
CA ASP A 874 12.44 24.10 -19.45
C ASP A 874 10.97 24.11 -18.99
N ALA A 875 10.23 23.00 -19.15
CA ALA A 875 8.83 22.94 -18.75
C ALA A 875 8.61 23.19 -17.26
N SER A 876 9.50 22.70 -16.39
CA SER A 876 9.42 22.94 -14.94
C SER A 876 9.75 24.39 -14.57
N ARG A 877 10.73 25.00 -15.25
CA ARG A 877 11.06 26.41 -15.09
C ARG A 877 9.90 27.31 -15.54
N GLU A 878 9.29 27.00 -16.68
CA GLU A 878 8.10 27.70 -17.20
C GLU A 878 6.90 27.59 -16.25
N ALA A 879 6.75 26.45 -15.59
CA ALA A 879 5.72 26.23 -14.56
C ALA A 879 6.04 26.92 -13.21
N GLY A 880 7.14 27.66 -13.10
CA GLY A 880 7.50 28.45 -11.92
C GLY A 880 8.24 27.69 -10.81
N LYS A 881 8.50 26.39 -10.99
CA LYS A 881 9.22 25.54 -10.02
C LYS A 881 10.25 24.69 -10.76
N PRO A 882 11.49 25.18 -10.95
CA PRO A 882 12.54 24.44 -11.64
C PRO A 882 12.80 23.08 -10.99
N TRP A 883 12.75 22.02 -11.78
CA TRP A 883 12.97 20.66 -11.33
C TRP A 883 14.45 20.26 -11.45
N VAL A 884 14.87 19.39 -10.53
CA VAL A 884 16.11 18.62 -10.63
C VAL A 884 15.85 17.44 -11.58
N VAL A 885 16.43 17.45 -12.77
CA VAL A 885 16.15 16.44 -13.81
C VAL A 885 17.40 15.61 -14.09
N ALA A 886 17.36 14.33 -13.72
CA ALA A 886 18.45 13.38 -13.97
C ALA A 886 17.99 12.30 -14.97
N ASN A 887 18.93 11.65 -15.65
CA ASN A 887 18.65 10.43 -16.41
C ASN A 887 19.18 9.23 -15.64
N ASP A 888 18.25 8.47 -15.06
CA ASP A 888 18.59 7.42 -14.11
C ASP A 888 18.47 6.05 -14.74
N GLU A 889 17.88 5.98 -15.94
CA GLU A 889 17.87 4.76 -16.72
C GLU A 889 17.99 5.11 -18.22
N GLN A 890 19.10 4.69 -18.84
CA GLN A 890 19.26 4.73 -20.29
C GLN A 890 19.04 3.35 -20.89
N GLY A 891 18.04 3.28 -21.75
CA GLY A 891 17.69 2.11 -22.51
C GLY A 891 18.58 1.88 -23.73
N PRO A 892 18.32 0.79 -24.46
CA PRO A 892 17.12 -0.05 -24.28
C PRO A 892 17.24 -1.00 -23.09
N ALA A 893 16.08 -1.36 -22.53
CA ALA A 893 15.93 -2.26 -21.38
C ALA A 893 16.74 -3.56 -21.52
N SER A 894 16.90 -4.08 -22.73
CA SER A 894 17.67 -5.31 -22.93
C SER A 894 19.17 -5.17 -22.67
N ASP A 895 19.78 -4.02 -22.93
CA ASP A 895 21.24 -3.92 -23.01
C ASP A 895 21.85 -2.82 -22.13
N GLY A 896 21.09 -1.76 -21.80
CA GLY A 896 21.57 -0.66 -20.95
C GLY A 896 22.95 -0.13 -21.32
N VAL A 897 23.79 0.16 -20.33
CA VAL A 897 25.20 0.50 -20.57
C VAL A 897 26.01 -0.77 -20.86
N PRO A 898 26.73 -0.84 -22.00
CA PRO A 898 27.56 -1.99 -22.34
C PRO A 898 28.61 -2.26 -21.27
N SER A 899 28.96 -3.53 -21.05
CA SER A 899 30.17 -3.86 -20.30
C SER A 899 31.40 -3.31 -21.04
N ASP A 900 32.42 -2.90 -20.29
CA ASP A 900 33.62 -2.33 -20.88
C ASP A 900 34.38 -3.36 -21.73
N PRO A 901 35.10 -2.90 -22.77
CA PRO A 901 35.95 -3.77 -23.58
C PRO A 901 36.95 -4.56 -22.72
N GLY A 902 36.98 -5.87 -22.90
CA GLY A 902 37.84 -6.82 -22.21
C GLY A 902 37.17 -7.51 -21.01
N TYR A 903 36.13 -6.92 -20.40
CA TYR A 903 35.43 -7.56 -19.28
C TYR A 903 34.71 -8.81 -19.76
N GLU A 904 35.08 -9.97 -19.19
CA GLU A 904 34.60 -11.30 -19.62
C GLU A 904 34.66 -11.52 -21.16
N GLY A 905 35.67 -10.93 -21.82
CA GLY A 905 35.87 -11.07 -23.27
C GLY A 905 34.91 -10.27 -24.16
N LYS A 906 34.13 -9.33 -23.60
CA LYS A 906 33.28 -8.42 -24.36
C LYS A 906 34.11 -7.39 -25.13
N ASP A 907 33.60 -6.94 -26.28
CA ASP A 907 34.25 -5.91 -27.10
C ASP A 907 33.72 -4.49 -26.81
N GLY A 908 32.78 -4.36 -25.87
CA GLY A 908 32.16 -3.11 -25.45
C GLY A 908 31.17 -2.51 -26.46
N VAL A 909 30.65 -3.32 -27.39
CA VAL A 909 29.70 -2.86 -28.41
C VAL A 909 28.39 -3.65 -28.34
N VAL A 910 27.28 -2.94 -28.09
CA VAL A 910 25.93 -3.48 -28.24
C VAL A 910 25.50 -3.41 -29.70
N ARG A 911 24.95 -4.50 -30.22
CA ARG A 911 24.50 -4.63 -31.61
C ARG A 911 23.03 -5.01 -31.65
N GLN A 912 22.20 -4.14 -32.24
CA GLN A 912 20.75 -4.28 -32.32
C GLN A 912 20.28 -4.16 -33.76
N GLY A 913 20.30 -5.28 -34.47
CA GLY A 913 19.97 -5.33 -35.90
C GLY A 913 20.93 -4.44 -36.70
N LYS A 914 20.42 -3.31 -37.21
CA LYS A 914 21.22 -2.35 -38.00
C LYS A 914 21.86 -1.23 -37.17
N SER A 915 21.51 -1.11 -35.89
CA SER A 915 22.02 -0.10 -34.98
C SER A 915 23.05 -0.69 -34.03
N SER A 916 24.02 0.11 -33.58
CA SER A 916 24.99 -0.26 -32.55
C SER A 916 25.42 0.94 -31.75
N TYR A 917 25.80 0.73 -30.49
CA TYR A 917 26.38 1.76 -29.64
C TYR A 917 27.40 1.15 -28.68
N ASN A 918 28.28 1.98 -28.13
CA ASN A 918 29.33 1.59 -27.19
C ASN A 918 29.44 2.57 -26.01
N LEU A 919 30.40 2.33 -25.10
CA LEU A 919 30.62 3.21 -23.95
C LEU A 919 30.95 4.68 -24.30
N ASP A 920 31.52 4.95 -25.48
CA ASP A 920 31.82 6.31 -25.91
C ASP A 920 30.54 7.02 -26.38
N ASP A 921 29.58 6.30 -26.97
CA ASP A 921 28.25 6.84 -27.29
C ASP A 921 27.47 7.17 -26.02
N ILE A 922 27.55 6.31 -24.98
CA ILE A 922 26.99 6.60 -23.66
C ILE A 922 27.63 7.84 -23.05
N ARG A 923 28.96 7.97 -23.07
CA ARG A 923 29.64 9.20 -22.63
C ARG A 923 29.09 10.42 -23.37
N LYS A 924 29.02 10.36 -24.70
CA LYS A 924 28.67 11.51 -25.54
C LYS A 924 27.22 11.95 -25.41
N HIS A 925 26.30 11.00 -25.47
CA HIS A 925 24.88 11.28 -25.69
C HIS A 925 24.03 11.12 -24.43
N THR A 926 24.51 10.35 -23.46
CA THR A 926 23.84 10.17 -22.15
C THR A 926 24.48 11.09 -21.11
N LEU A 927 25.75 10.89 -20.76
CA LEU A 927 26.43 11.66 -19.70
C LEU A 927 26.55 13.14 -20.06
N TRP A 928 27.30 13.47 -21.11
CA TRP A 928 27.42 14.86 -21.55
C TRP A 928 26.11 15.39 -22.13
N GLY A 929 25.26 14.53 -22.71
CA GLY A 929 23.92 14.92 -23.16
C GLY A 929 23.06 15.48 -22.03
N ASN A 930 22.94 14.78 -20.89
CA ASN A 930 22.18 15.27 -19.74
C ASN A 930 22.78 16.57 -19.16
N LEU A 931 24.11 16.58 -18.91
CA LEU A 931 24.78 17.72 -18.28
C LEU A 931 24.67 18.99 -19.13
N MET A 932 24.87 18.87 -20.45
CA MET A 932 24.78 20.01 -21.36
C MET A 932 23.34 20.50 -21.58
N ALA A 933 22.33 19.66 -21.33
CA ALA A 933 20.93 20.07 -21.32
C ALA A 933 20.53 20.84 -20.04
N GLY A 934 21.43 20.96 -19.06
CA GLY A 934 21.14 21.54 -17.75
C GLY A 934 20.55 20.53 -16.75
N GLY A 935 20.72 19.24 -17.01
CA GLY A 935 20.32 18.16 -16.10
C GLY A 935 21.28 17.98 -14.93
N ALA A 936 20.80 17.28 -13.91
CA ALA A 936 21.47 17.08 -12.62
C ALA A 936 22.40 15.86 -12.57
N GLY A 937 22.58 15.14 -13.70
CA GLY A 937 23.48 14.00 -13.79
C GLY A 937 22.81 12.71 -14.24
N VAL A 938 23.53 11.59 -14.06
CA VAL A 938 23.14 10.26 -14.58
C VAL A 938 23.39 9.14 -13.58
N GLU A 939 22.62 8.05 -13.67
CA GLU A 939 22.95 6.75 -13.07
C GLU A 939 22.86 5.64 -14.12
N TYR A 940 23.80 4.70 -14.10
CA TYR A 940 23.93 3.72 -15.17
C TYR A 940 23.20 2.40 -14.86
N TYR A 941 22.10 2.19 -15.58
CA TYR A 941 21.39 0.93 -15.76
C TYR A 941 22.13 -0.05 -16.70
N PHE A 942 22.13 -1.35 -16.39
CA PHE A 942 22.94 -2.38 -17.08
C PHE A 942 22.15 -3.31 -18.02
N GLY A 943 20.84 -3.12 -18.14
CA GLY A 943 19.98 -4.00 -18.94
C GLY A 943 19.92 -5.43 -18.44
N TYR A 944 19.23 -6.30 -19.19
CA TYR A 944 19.08 -7.72 -18.84
C TYR A 944 20.08 -8.67 -19.54
N LYS A 945 20.70 -8.28 -20.66
CA LYS A 945 21.53 -9.18 -21.50
C LYS A 945 23.04 -9.07 -21.27
N GLN A 946 23.50 -7.96 -20.71
CA GLN A 946 24.92 -7.76 -20.48
C GLN A 946 25.41 -8.64 -19.32
N PRO A 947 26.70 -9.00 -19.23
CA PRO A 947 27.29 -9.48 -17.98
C PRO A 947 27.06 -8.47 -16.87
N GLN A 948 26.94 -8.96 -15.63
CA GLN A 948 26.68 -8.10 -14.46
C GLN A 948 25.47 -7.19 -14.75
N ASN A 949 24.34 -7.81 -15.07
CA ASN A 949 23.11 -7.14 -15.51
C ASN A 949 22.36 -6.52 -14.33
N ASP A 950 21.24 -5.85 -14.60
CA ASP A 950 20.49 -5.12 -13.57
C ASP A 950 19.94 -6.00 -12.43
N LEU A 951 19.72 -7.29 -12.68
CA LEU A 951 19.24 -8.24 -11.67
C LEU A 951 20.38 -8.99 -10.99
N VAL A 952 21.47 -9.30 -11.69
CA VAL A 952 22.50 -10.24 -11.21
C VAL A 952 23.89 -9.64 -11.03
N CYS A 953 24.04 -8.31 -11.14
CA CYS A 953 25.31 -7.63 -10.89
C CYS A 953 25.88 -7.98 -9.50
N GLU A 954 27.15 -8.36 -9.49
CA GLU A 954 28.02 -8.73 -8.36
C GLU A 954 29.40 -8.04 -8.47
N ASP A 955 29.77 -7.49 -9.64
CA ASP A 955 31.04 -6.79 -9.89
C ASP A 955 30.87 -5.52 -10.73
N TYR A 956 31.06 -4.37 -10.08
CA TYR A 956 31.05 -3.06 -10.70
C TYR A 956 32.25 -2.78 -11.62
N ARG A 957 33.28 -3.64 -11.61
CA ARG A 957 34.40 -3.55 -12.58
C ARG A 957 33.99 -3.84 -14.01
N SER A 958 32.80 -4.40 -14.20
CA SER A 958 32.21 -4.54 -15.54
C SER A 958 32.06 -3.23 -16.30
N ARG A 959 32.06 -2.08 -15.62
CA ARG A 959 31.98 -0.71 -16.16
C ARG A 959 33.09 0.22 -15.64
N ASP A 960 34.23 -0.32 -15.23
CA ASP A 960 35.39 0.42 -14.68
C ASP A 960 35.78 1.71 -15.43
N LYS A 961 35.94 1.63 -16.75
CA LYS A 961 36.28 2.74 -17.64
C LYS A 961 35.12 3.71 -17.82
N SER A 962 33.90 3.21 -17.85
CA SER A 962 32.70 4.06 -17.90
C SER A 962 32.61 4.95 -16.64
N TRP A 963 33.03 4.44 -15.47
CA TRP A 963 33.14 5.25 -14.24
C TRP A 963 34.18 6.36 -14.31
N ASP A 964 35.28 6.15 -15.04
CA ASP A 964 36.27 7.21 -15.25
C ASP A 964 35.68 8.39 -16.04
N TYR A 965 34.82 8.13 -17.03
CA TYR A 965 34.14 9.19 -17.76
C TYR A 965 33.18 9.99 -16.86
N CYS A 966 32.45 9.31 -15.98
CA CYS A 966 31.63 9.96 -14.95
C CYS A 966 32.47 10.87 -14.05
N ARG A 967 33.57 10.35 -13.49
CA ARG A 967 34.48 11.13 -12.64
C ARG A 967 35.05 12.35 -13.37
N ILE A 968 35.49 12.21 -14.62
CA ILE A 968 36.01 13.32 -15.43
C ILE A 968 34.96 14.42 -15.59
N ALA A 969 33.69 14.07 -15.83
CA ALA A 969 32.62 15.05 -15.93
C ALA A 969 32.32 15.73 -14.58
N LEU A 970 32.26 14.97 -13.48
CA LEU A 970 32.08 15.50 -12.12
C LEU A 970 33.21 16.46 -11.73
N GLU A 971 34.46 16.11 -12.02
CA GLU A 971 35.64 16.96 -11.79
C GLU A 971 35.55 18.26 -12.60
N PHE A 972 35.10 18.21 -13.85
CA PHE A 972 34.95 19.39 -14.70
C PHE A 972 33.88 20.35 -14.17
N PHE A 973 32.67 19.85 -13.90
CA PHE A 973 31.56 20.66 -13.40
C PHE A 973 31.70 21.07 -11.93
N GLY A 974 32.59 20.41 -11.18
CA GLY A 974 32.95 20.76 -9.81
C GLY A 974 33.96 21.90 -9.68
N ARG A 975 34.46 22.48 -10.77
CA ARG A 975 35.41 23.60 -10.74
C ARG A 975 34.72 24.90 -10.35
N ASP A 976 35.37 25.69 -9.50
CA ASP A 976 34.86 26.99 -9.03
C ASP A 976 34.69 28.03 -10.16
N ASP A 977 35.37 27.85 -11.31
CA ASP A 977 35.24 28.74 -12.47
C ASP A 977 34.07 28.39 -13.41
N ILE A 978 33.24 27.41 -13.05
CA ILE A 978 32.02 27.02 -13.77
C ILE A 978 30.79 27.44 -12.94
N PRO A 979 30.06 28.49 -13.33
CA PRO A 979 28.88 28.98 -12.60
C PRO A 979 27.64 28.12 -12.92
N LEU A 980 27.71 26.82 -12.62
CA LEU A 980 26.73 25.79 -13.03
C LEU A 980 25.26 26.20 -12.83
N THR A 981 24.93 26.79 -11.69
CA THR A 981 23.56 27.17 -11.33
C THR A 981 23.01 28.38 -12.10
N GLU A 982 23.88 29.14 -12.77
CA GLU A 982 23.52 30.32 -13.57
C GLU A 982 23.50 30.03 -15.08
N MET A 983 23.85 28.80 -15.46
CA MET A 983 23.95 28.39 -16.86
C MET A 983 22.66 27.70 -17.32
N THR A 984 22.35 27.82 -18.61
CA THR A 984 21.20 27.17 -19.25
C THR A 984 21.58 26.61 -20.61
N CYS A 985 20.84 25.61 -21.08
CA CYS A 985 21.02 25.06 -22.42
C CYS A 985 20.51 26.05 -23.48
N LEU A 986 21.38 26.39 -24.44
CA LEU A 986 21.18 27.37 -25.52
C LEU A 986 21.74 26.82 -26.86
N ASP A 987 21.33 25.62 -27.25
CA ASP A 987 21.80 24.92 -28.46
C ASP A 987 21.59 25.70 -29.76
N GLU A 988 20.61 26.60 -29.79
CA GLU A 988 20.37 27.51 -30.91
C GLU A 988 21.61 28.36 -31.23
N LEU A 989 22.42 28.71 -30.22
CA LEU A 989 23.64 29.50 -30.42
C LEU A 989 24.73 28.74 -31.17
N VAL A 990 24.63 27.41 -31.27
CA VAL A 990 25.56 26.58 -32.03
C VAL A 990 24.91 25.97 -33.28
N GLY A 991 23.74 26.49 -33.66
CA GLY A 991 23.01 26.05 -34.85
C GLY A 991 22.28 24.72 -34.66
N ASN A 992 21.92 24.34 -33.43
CA ASN A 992 21.14 23.13 -33.13
C ASN A 992 19.77 23.46 -32.49
N PRO A 993 18.86 24.14 -33.20
CA PRO A 993 17.52 24.44 -32.67
C PRO A 993 16.61 23.19 -32.55
N LYS A 994 17.08 22.03 -33.01
CA LYS A 994 16.36 20.75 -32.88
C LYS A 994 16.75 19.99 -31.62
N HIS A 995 17.75 20.46 -30.88
CA HIS A 995 18.30 19.78 -29.70
C HIS A 995 18.75 18.34 -30.00
N ASP A 996 19.20 18.08 -31.23
CA ASP A 996 19.68 16.77 -31.64
C ASP A 996 21.13 16.52 -31.17
N ASN A 997 21.65 15.32 -31.40
CA ASN A 997 22.97 14.91 -30.92
C ASN A 997 24.16 15.42 -31.75
N SER A 998 23.97 16.45 -32.58
CA SER A 998 25.05 16.99 -33.41
C SER A 998 26.05 17.84 -32.62
N ARG A 999 25.58 18.61 -31.62
CA ARG A 999 26.36 19.54 -30.79
C ARG A 999 25.47 20.13 -29.70
N TYR A 1000 26.04 20.46 -28.55
CA TYR A 1000 25.30 21.05 -27.44
C TYR A 1000 25.93 22.37 -26.98
N CYS A 1001 25.12 23.28 -26.45
CA CYS A 1001 25.60 24.54 -25.86
C CYS A 1001 24.97 24.75 -24.48
N PHE A 1002 25.82 24.84 -23.45
CA PHE A 1002 25.42 25.19 -22.09
C PHE A 1002 26.16 26.46 -21.69
N ALA A 1003 25.42 27.52 -21.37
CA ALA A 1003 26.02 28.84 -21.28
C ALA A 1003 25.40 29.75 -20.22
N LYS A 1004 26.24 30.65 -19.72
CA LYS A 1004 25.87 31.92 -19.10
C LYS A 1004 26.19 33.02 -20.11
N PRO A 1005 25.18 33.54 -20.85
CA PRO A 1005 25.42 34.48 -21.94
C PRO A 1005 26.26 35.69 -21.52
N GLY A 1006 27.26 36.03 -22.33
CA GLY A 1006 28.16 37.14 -22.08
C GLY A 1006 29.31 36.85 -21.11
N GLU A 1007 29.40 35.64 -20.54
CA GLU A 1007 30.48 35.26 -19.62
C GLU A 1007 31.16 33.94 -20.02
N LEU A 1008 30.39 32.86 -20.11
CA LEU A 1008 30.91 31.51 -20.35
C LEU A 1008 29.98 30.71 -21.25
N TYR A 1009 30.55 30.09 -22.28
CA TYR A 1009 29.87 29.14 -23.16
C TYR A 1009 30.65 27.83 -23.16
N LEU A 1010 29.95 26.75 -22.88
CA LEU A 1010 30.44 25.40 -23.03
C LEU A 1010 29.81 24.82 -24.29
N VAL A 1011 30.62 24.53 -25.30
CA VAL A 1011 30.17 23.99 -26.59
C VAL A 1011 30.70 22.57 -26.73
N TYR A 1012 29.82 21.59 -26.53
CA TYR A 1012 30.18 20.17 -26.61
C TYR A 1012 29.96 19.65 -28.02
N LEU A 1013 30.98 19.01 -28.56
CA LEU A 1013 31.00 18.46 -29.91
C LEU A 1013 31.16 16.94 -29.81
N PRO A 1014 30.09 16.14 -29.91
CA PRO A 1014 30.18 14.67 -29.89
C PRO A 1014 31.08 14.10 -31.01
N LYS A 1015 31.20 14.87 -32.10
CA LYS A 1015 32.20 14.70 -33.16
C LYS A 1015 32.85 16.05 -33.40
N SER A 1016 34.18 16.10 -33.39
CA SER A 1016 34.99 17.31 -33.54
C SER A 1016 34.97 17.88 -34.97
N GLU A 1017 33.81 18.30 -35.43
CA GLU A 1017 33.68 19.11 -36.63
C GLU A 1017 33.94 20.59 -36.30
N GLN A 1018 34.17 21.41 -37.33
CA GLN A 1018 34.28 22.85 -37.14
C GLN A 1018 32.95 23.37 -36.58
N ALA A 1019 33.00 23.92 -35.36
CA ALA A 1019 31.84 24.49 -34.70
C ALA A 1019 31.84 26.01 -34.82
N LYS A 1020 30.63 26.55 -34.97
CA LYS A 1020 30.39 27.98 -34.88
C LYS A 1020 29.59 28.28 -33.63
N LEU A 1021 29.79 29.48 -33.10
CA LEU A 1021 29.04 30.02 -31.96
C LEU A 1021 28.50 31.40 -32.34
N ASP A 1022 27.22 31.61 -32.14
CA ASP A 1022 26.59 32.92 -32.32
C ASP A 1022 26.83 33.79 -31.08
N LEU A 1023 27.66 34.82 -31.26
CA LEU A 1023 27.94 35.86 -30.26
C LEU A 1023 27.41 37.22 -30.73
N SER A 1024 26.40 37.25 -31.60
CA SER A 1024 25.80 38.49 -32.13
C SER A 1024 25.24 39.40 -31.04
N GLY A 1025 24.63 38.83 -30.01
CA GLY A 1025 24.13 39.54 -28.83
C GLY A 1025 25.20 39.96 -27.82
N GLN A 1026 26.48 39.66 -28.08
CA GLN A 1026 27.58 39.89 -27.14
C GLN A 1026 28.65 40.81 -27.71
N SER A 1027 29.41 41.45 -26.84
CA SER A 1027 30.55 42.29 -27.21
C SER A 1027 31.79 41.93 -26.38
N GLY A 1028 32.96 42.33 -26.87
CA GLY A 1028 34.24 42.06 -26.25
C GLY A 1028 34.98 40.87 -26.89
N GLU A 1029 36.09 40.49 -26.27
CA GLU A 1029 36.92 39.37 -26.70
C GLU A 1029 36.68 38.16 -25.79
N PHE A 1030 36.67 36.97 -26.39
CA PHE A 1030 36.47 35.70 -25.70
C PHE A 1030 37.66 34.79 -25.99
N SER A 1031 38.23 34.19 -24.96
CA SER A 1031 39.20 33.09 -25.09
C SER A 1031 38.51 31.81 -25.52
N VAL A 1032 39.20 30.98 -26.29
CA VAL A 1032 38.75 29.63 -26.70
C VAL A 1032 39.77 28.61 -26.21
N ARG A 1033 39.30 27.68 -25.38
CA ARG A 1033 40.09 26.57 -24.85
C ARG A 1033 39.33 25.26 -25.03
N TRP A 1034 40.03 24.14 -24.97
CA TRP A 1034 39.46 22.82 -25.22
C TRP A 1034 39.67 21.89 -24.03
N PHE A 1035 38.63 21.17 -23.65
CA PHE A 1035 38.66 20.12 -22.63
C PHE A 1035 38.41 18.76 -23.28
N ASN A 1036 39.18 17.74 -22.85
CA ASN A 1036 39.06 16.39 -23.38
C ASN A 1036 38.16 15.53 -22.46
N PRO A 1037 36.90 15.23 -22.85
CA PRO A 1037 35.98 14.45 -22.03
C PRO A 1037 36.41 12.98 -21.83
N ARG A 1038 37.39 12.48 -22.60
CA ARG A 1038 37.89 11.10 -22.49
C ARG A 1038 38.95 10.93 -21.41
N THR A 1039 39.78 11.96 -21.23
CA THR A 1039 40.98 11.88 -20.38
C THR A 1039 40.97 12.89 -19.24
N GLY A 1040 40.08 13.88 -19.28
CA GLY A 1040 40.10 15.02 -18.38
C GLY A 1040 41.37 15.85 -18.52
N GLY A 1041 41.71 16.54 -17.43
CA GLY A 1041 42.91 17.37 -17.29
C GLY A 1041 42.69 18.86 -17.59
N GLU A 1042 43.81 19.56 -17.79
CA GLU A 1042 43.82 21.00 -18.02
C GLU A 1042 43.20 21.39 -19.37
N LEU A 1043 42.71 22.64 -19.42
CA LEU A 1043 42.23 23.25 -20.66
C LEU A 1043 43.41 23.51 -21.61
N VAL A 1044 43.30 23.03 -22.85
CA VAL A 1044 44.36 23.14 -23.86
C VAL A 1044 44.01 24.11 -24.99
N GLN A 1045 45.04 24.66 -25.63
CA GLN A 1045 44.88 25.54 -26.79
C GLN A 1045 44.53 24.72 -28.05
N GLY A 1046 43.60 25.22 -28.86
CA GLY A 1046 43.27 24.69 -30.18
C GLY A 1046 43.81 25.57 -31.32
N ALA A 1047 43.24 25.43 -32.52
CA ALA A 1047 43.65 26.23 -33.68
C ALA A 1047 43.30 27.73 -33.55
N VAL A 1048 42.30 28.05 -32.73
CA VAL A 1048 41.87 29.42 -32.42
C VAL A 1048 42.06 29.64 -30.92
N ASP A 1049 42.72 30.75 -30.54
CA ASP A 1049 42.97 31.13 -29.15
C ASP A 1049 41.93 32.12 -28.60
N SER A 1050 41.42 33.01 -29.46
CA SER A 1050 40.35 33.94 -29.12
C SER A 1050 39.47 34.31 -30.30
N VAL A 1051 38.25 34.76 -29.98
CA VAL A 1051 37.23 35.24 -30.92
C VAL A 1051 36.64 36.56 -30.41
N LYS A 1052 36.11 37.38 -31.33
CA LYS A 1052 35.48 38.66 -31.00
C LYS A 1052 33.96 38.54 -31.10
N GLY A 1053 33.24 39.01 -30.08
CA GLY A 1053 31.78 39.10 -30.12
C GLY A 1053 31.26 40.08 -31.16
N GLY A 1054 29.95 40.05 -31.41
CA GLY A 1054 29.25 40.90 -32.39
C GLY A 1054 28.82 40.18 -33.66
N GLY A 1055 28.96 38.85 -33.70
CA GLY A 1055 28.47 38.01 -34.80
C GLY A 1055 28.73 36.53 -34.55
N GLU A 1056 28.44 35.72 -35.57
CA GLU A 1056 28.80 34.30 -35.60
C GLU A 1056 30.33 34.13 -35.77
N VAL A 1057 30.94 33.30 -34.92
CA VAL A 1057 32.39 33.05 -34.91
C VAL A 1057 32.71 31.57 -35.06
N SER A 1058 33.84 31.26 -35.68
CA SER A 1058 34.37 29.88 -35.73
C SER A 1058 35.23 29.61 -34.50
N LEU A 1059 34.99 28.48 -33.83
CA LEU A 1059 35.77 28.04 -32.66
C LEU A 1059 37.08 27.34 -33.04
N GLY A 1060 37.32 27.13 -34.34
CA GLY A 1060 38.48 26.38 -34.83
C GLY A 1060 38.37 24.87 -34.55
N GLN A 1061 39.51 24.19 -34.68
CA GLN A 1061 39.65 22.75 -34.42
C GLN A 1061 40.34 22.53 -33.06
N PRO A 1062 40.00 21.44 -32.33
CA PRO A 1062 40.74 21.02 -31.15
C PRO A 1062 42.17 20.56 -31.53
N PRO A 1063 43.10 20.47 -30.57
CA PRO A 1063 44.51 20.24 -30.87
C PRO A 1063 44.84 18.86 -31.47
N LYS A 1064 44.00 17.84 -31.25
CA LYS A 1064 44.23 16.47 -31.77
C LYS A 1064 42.93 15.67 -31.86
N GLN A 1065 42.97 14.54 -32.57
CA GLN A 1065 41.87 13.57 -32.67
C GLN A 1065 40.54 14.22 -33.06
N SER A 1066 40.51 14.88 -34.21
CA SER A 1066 39.35 15.67 -34.62
C SER A 1066 38.11 14.82 -35.01
N SER A 1067 38.22 13.49 -34.99
CA SER A 1067 37.08 12.59 -35.13
C SER A 1067 36.38 12.28 -33.80
N GLU A 1068 37.00 12.64 -32.67
CA GLU A 1068 36.51 12.34 -31.33
C GLU A 1068 35.79 13.53 -30.70
N ASP A 1069 35.16 13.33 -29.55
CA ASP A 1069 34.40 14.35 -28.84
C ASP A 1069 35.27 15.40 -28.14
N TRP A 1070 34.85 16.67 -28.14
CA TRP A 1070 35.59 17.72 -27.43
C TRP A 1070 34.64 18.76 -26.86
N LEU A 1071 35.03 19.39 -25.76
CA LEU A 1071 34.32 20.52 -25.18
C LEU A 1071 35.12 21.81 -25.41
N ALA A 1072 34.59 22.74 -26.20
CA ALA A 1072 35.13 24.08 -26.29
C ALA A 1072 34.61 24.93 -25.12
N VAL A 1073 35.54 25.49 -24.34
CA VAL A 1073 35.29 26.42 -23.25
C VAL A 1073 35.58 27.82 -23.76
N VAL A 1074 34.52 28.60 -24.02
CA VAL A 1074 34.60 29.96 -24.56
C VAL A 1074 34.27 30.95 -23.45
N ARG A 1075 35.26 31.71 -22.99
CA ARG A 1075 35.16 32.57 -21.80
C ARG A 1075 35.50 34.01 -22.14
N LYS A 1076 34.70 34.97 -21.70
CA LYS A 1076 34.98 36.40 -21.85
C LYS A 1076 36.29 36.76 -21.16
N LYS A 1077 37.13 37.54 -21.85
CA LYS A 1077 38.42 38.03 -21.33
C LYS A 1077 38.26 39.21 -20.37
#